data_AF-A0A2A6BN08-F1
#
_entry.id   AF-A0A2A6BN08-F1
#
_cell.length_a   1.000
_cell.length_b   1.000
_cell.length_c   1.000
_cell.angle_alpha   90.00
_cell.angle_beta   90.00
_cell.angle_gamma   90.00
#
_symmetry.space_group_name_H-M   'P 1'
#
loop_
_entity.id
_entity.type
_entity.pdbx_description
1 polymer ?
#
loop_
_entity_poly.entity_id
_entity_poly.type
_entity_poly.pdbx_seq_one_letter_code
_entity_poly.pdbx_strand_id
1 'polypeptide(L)'
;MEERICLVCSVPITVSHLGVDVCRACAAFFKRTTIAGRSFTCIQKEGKCTYRRLYSPGDCRSCCDRRLVREREYAELNDLQMMDHPSEKLYIIHFTVLREMTQIAASESMQMLKEAFDEYESLSTSDKATVFKSFFGKLRFLEIFYYSSLYFGEDSNCSYMVSLITCLNTGNVEDWVTVKDEVERKDELRASLKGFADEYLFLVEPMLRMDKLTEREFHALLVLAFCDNVIDLPLSDETFDNFERIRLKVLAELREYYRHEMRLDDFSNRLGNLMIIAQGAGEAVMLWTMTYADLLKEYHISSKRGFVLEHPVTDLDDAKFREWRNLCKRITSGADVGTIRRSLNYIEDFDVDALTTHEEQRHAKLFLETIVQGYLYMDINAYEEEDLSKVPDRLPESLALPCMKLSQLLGMKPVISHASVSLANVKLIEGKDNEEFVAENLELIIPRTYMKDADTEGYSWFFRVTAEIEAGFAPAIHSIGSACYESIQGNSEIDLEESLTAIISSCEKARLGFKRYRVNLPPRVFYYEVRPCLWGYDQLPNGMKFGSSEEAVKYRGASASESTSMQVVDAFLNINYNPMQKGIIVANRSFMPAGHRKFIEYVEKAVAKDDNDNSLLHRIHSHPLFPSAMKSLKDLRSEHVNLVTLYVITQMKSGSESPVSPGKMLLGFIKSFRDACIVTEKSE
;
A
#
# COMPACT_ATOMS: atom_id res chain seq x y z
N MET A 1 -54.83 11.47 48.66
CA MET A 1 -54.54 10.02 48.57
C MET A 1 -53.12 9.94 48.08
N GLU A 2 -52.18 9.45 48.90
CA GLU A 2 -50.77 9.34 48.48
C GLU A 2 -50.67 8.46 47.24
N GLU A 3 -49.92 8.95 46.26
CA GLU A 3 -49.71 8.28 44.98
C GLU A 3 -48.86 7.03 45.24
N ARG A 4 -49.48 5.84 45.14
CA ARG A 4 -48.75 4.59 45.33
C ARG A 4 -47.87 4.32 44.12
N ILE A 5 -46.60 4.05 44.37
CA ILE A 5 -45.59 3.79 43.34
C ILE A 5 -45.00 2.39 43.51
N CYS A 6 -44.58 1.78 42.40
CA CYS A 6 -43.87 0.52 42.41
C CYS A 6 -42.52 0.66 43.12
N LEU A 7 -42.27 -0.10 44.18
CA LEU A 7 -41.01 -0.06 44.94
C LEU A 7 -39.78 -0.52 44.14
N VAL A 8 -39.96 -1.13 42.97
CA VAL A 8 -38.87 -1.64 42.12
C VAL A 8 -38.54 -0.69 40.97
N CYS A 9 -39.55 -0.22 40.25
CA CYS A 9 -39.34 0.63 39.05
C CYS A 9 -39.99 2.00 39.13
N SER A 10 -40.56 2.37 40.28
CA SER A 10 -41.16 3.68 40.60
C SER A 10 -42.31 4.14 39.70
N VAL A 11 -42.88 3.27 38.85
CA VAL A 11 -44.09 3.60 38.08
C VAL A 11 -45.31 3.69 39.00
N PRO A 12 -46.28 4.59 38.72
CA PRO A 12 -47.53 4.64 39.47
C PRO A 12 -48.28 3.31 39.42
N ILE A 13 -48.87 2.90 40.54
CA ILE A 13 -49.65 1.67 40.63
C ILE A 13 -51.00 1.93 41.29
N THR A 14 -52.02 1.22 40.81
CA THR A 14 -53.37 1.25 41.40
C THR A 14 -53.65 0.06 42.30
N VAL A 15 -52.85 -1.01 42.18
CA VAL A 15 -53.03 -2.28 42.88
C VAL A 15 -51.65 -2.85 43.25
N SER A 16 -51.54 -3.39 44.46
CA SER A 16 -50.35 -4.10 44.96
C SER A 16 -50.33 -5.53 44.44
N HIS A 17 -49.17 -6.04 44.04
CA HIS A 17 -49.00 -7.42 43.57
C HIS A 17 -48.09 -8.19 44.52
N LEU A 18 -48.40 -9.48 44.79
CA LEU A 18 -47.64 -10.32 45.74
C LEU A 18 -47.61 -9.78 47.19
N GLY A 19 -48.58 -8.95 47.58
CA GLY A 19 -48.65 -8.36 48.92
C GLY A 19 -47.71 -7.18 49.16
N VAL A 20 -47.07 -6.65 48.11
CA VAL A 20 -46.20 -5.47 48.15
C VAL A 20 -46.56 -4.50 47.02
N ASP A 21 -46.25 -3.22 47.21
CA ASP A 21 -46.51 -2.16 46.23
C ASP A 21 -45.52 -2.27 45.06
N VAL A 22 -45.79 -3.20 44.15
CA VAL A 22 -45.02 -3.44 42.92
C VAL A 22 -45.94 -3.55 41.71
N CYS A 23 -45.49 -3.06 40.56
CA CYS A 23 -46.29 -3.13 39.33
C CYS A 23 -46.35 -4.56 38.77
N ARG A 24 -47.34 -4.82 37.90
CA ARG A 24 -47.57 -6.12 37.27
C ARG A 24 -46.32 -6.66 36.55
N ALA A 25 -45.55 -5.78 35.91
CA ALA A 25 -44.34 -6.15 35.18
C ALA A 25 -43.23 -6.65 36.11
N CYS A 26 -42.96 -5.93 37.22
CA CYS A 26 -41.99 -6.34 38.23
C CYS A 26 -42.39 -7.66 38.92
N ALA A 27 -43.68 -7.84 39.23
CA ALA A 27 -44.19 -9.08 39.80
C ALA A 27 -44.07 -10.27 38.83
N ALA A 28 -44.33 -10.05 37.54
CA ALA A 28 -44.17 -11.08 36.51
C ALA A 28 -42.69 -11.44 36.28
N PHE A 29 -41.80 -10.44 36.27
CA PHE A 29 -40.36 -10.65 36.20
C PHE A 29 -39.89 -11.53 37.37
N PHE A 30 -40.25 -11.16 38.61
CA PHE A 30 -39.90 -11.94 39.79
C PHE A 30 -40.36 -13.40 39.67
N LYS A 31 -41.64 -13.65 39.36
CA LYS A 31 -42.17 -15.02 39.19
C LYS A 31 -41.41 -15.82 38.15
N ARG A 32 -41.12 -15.22 36.98
CA ARG A 32 -40.37 -15.90 35.91
C ARG A 32 -38.95 -16.25 36.35
N THR A 33 -38.29 -15.33 37.06
CA THR A 33 -36.94 -15.53 37.58
C THR A 33 -36.91 -16.64 38.65
N THR A 34 -37.87 -16.68 39.56
CA THR A 34 -37.96 -17.72 40.60
C THR A 34 -38.28 -19.10 40.00
N ILE A 35 -39.18 -19.17 39.02
CA ILE A 35 -39.55 -20.43 38.35
C ILE A 35 -38.38 -20.94 37.48
N ALA A 36 -37.62 -20.04 36.84
CA ALA A 36 -36.50 -20.40 35.99
C ALA A 36 -35.16 -20.59 36.74
N GLY A 37 -35.13 -20.43 38.07
CA GLY A 37 -33.93 -20.65 38.89
C GLY A 37 -32.76 -19.71 38.57
N ARG A 38 -33.00 -18.54 37.96
CA ARG A 38 -31.93 -17.63 37.52
C ARG A 38 -31.43 -16.78 38.68
N SER A 39 -30.11 -16.81 38.97
CA SER A 39 -29.47 -15.87 39.90
C SER A 39 -28.90 -14.67 39.16
N PHE A 40 -29.29 -13.46 39.56
CA PHE A 40 -28.71 -12.24 39.03
C PHE A 40 -27.79 -11.60 40.07
N THR A 41 -26.55 -11.30 39.70
CA THR A 41 -25.57 -10.66 40.59
C THR A 41 -25.46 -9.18 40.23
N CYS A 42 -25.57 -8.29 41.23
CA CYS A 42 -25.33 -6.87 41.05
C CYS A 42 -23.84 -6.64 40.71
N ILE A 43 -23.55 -6.10 39.53
CA ILE A 43 -22.18 -6.01 38.99
C ILE A 43 -21.36 -4.89 39.68
N GLN A 44 -22.00 -3.86 40.25
CA GLN A 44 -21.27 -2.68 40.73
C GLN A 44 -20.89 -2.68 42.22
N LYS A 45 -21.45 -3.55 43.09
CA LYS A 45 -21.13 -3.65 44.54
C LYS A 45 -21.01 -2.34 45.39
N GLU A 46 -21.40 -1.16 44.89
CA GLU A 46 -21.25 0.11 45.65
C GLU A 46 -22.55 0.82 46.04
N GLY A 47 -23.72 0.36 45.59
CA GLY A 47 -25.02 0.83 46.10
C GLY A 47 -25.39 2.29 45.79
N LYS A 48 -24.81 2.92 44.76
CA LYS A 48 -25.00 4.36 44.44
C LYS A 48 -25.36 4.69 42.97
N CYS A 49 -25.99 3.79 42.23
CA CYS A 49 -26.38 4.08 40.84
C CYS A 49 -27.50 5.13 40.80
N THR A 50 -27.21 6.34 40.32
CA THR A 50 -28.22 7.35 39.98
C THR A 50 -28.77 7.13 38.57
N TYR A 51 -30.08 6.89 38.51
CA TYR A 51 -30.84 6.49 37.32
C TYR A 51 -31.39 7.69 36.53
N ARG A 52 -31.25 7.67 35.19
CA ARG A 52 -32.22 8.28 34.25
C ARG A 52 -32.33 7.43 32.97
N ARG A 53 -33.56 6.93 32.71
CA ARG A 53 -34.28 6.64 31.44
C ARG A 53 -33.40 6.38 30.17
N LEU A 54 -33.52 5.27 29.42
CA LEU A 54 -34.68 4.54 28.91
C LEU A 54 -34.26 3.12 28.44
N TYR A 55 -35.23 2.22 28.27
CA TYR A 55 -35.06 0.82 27.84
C TYR A 55 -35.27 0.64 26.33
N SER A 56 -34.40 -0.13 25.66
CA SER A 56 -34.72 -1.00 24.52
C SER A 56 -33.77 -2.22 24.51
N PRO A 57 -34.14 -3.38 23.91
CA PRO A 57 -33.31 -4.59 23.90
C PRO A 57 -32.18 -4.44 22.88
N GLY A 58 -30.93 -4.32 23.35
CA GLY A 58 -29.73 -4.14 22.52
C GLY A 58 -28.62 -3.30 23.20
N ASP A 59 -28.94 -2.60 24.29
CA ASP A 59 -27.99 -1.71 24.96
C ASP A 59 -26.93 -2.48 25.78
N CYS A 60 -25.77 -2.77 25.21
CA CYS A 60 -24.55 -2.81 26.04
C CYS A 60 -24.17 -1.36 26.40
N ARG A 61 -24.93 -0.70 27.31
CA ARG A 61 -24.55 0.61 27.90
C ARG A 61 -23.15 0.56 28.51
N SER A 62 -22.78 -0.59 29.08
CA SER A 62 -21.44 -0.87 29.60
C SER A 62 -20.32 -0.67 28.57
N CYS A 63 -20.55 -0.99 27.30
CA CYS A 63 -19.55 -0.92 26.23
C CYS A 63 -19.36 0.53 25.75
N CYS A 64 -20.45 1.26 25.54
CA CYS A 64 -20.38 2.70 25.25
C CYS A 64 -19.74 3.45 26.43
N ASP A 65 -20.10 3.12 27.67
CA ASP A 65 -19.49 3.72 28.86
C ASP A 65 -17.98 3.39 28.95
N ARG A 66 -17.57 2.15 28.64
CA ARG A 66 -16.16 1.76 28.57
C ARG A 66 -15.38 2.51 27.50
N ARG A 67 -15.91 2.60 26.29
CA ARG A 67 -15.28 3.32 25.19
C ARG A 67 -15.16 4.81 25.52
N LEU A 68 -16.21 5.41 26.05
CA LEU A 68 -16.20 6.80 26.53
C LEU A 68 -15.14 7.03 27.61
N VAL A 69 -15.01 6.12 28.57
CA VAL A 69 -13.97 6.21 29.62
C VAL A 69 -12.58 6.15 28.99
N ARG A 70 -12.31 5.18 28.10
CA ARG A 70 -11.01 5.05 27.44
C ARG A 70 -10.65 6.24 26.55
N GLU A 71 -11.61 6.74 25.77
CA GLU A 71 -11.40 7.94 24.94
C GLU A 71 -11.13 9.17 25.83
N ARG A 72 -11.84 9.34 26.97
CA ARG A 72 -11.60 10.44 27.92
C ARG A 72 -10.23 10.33 28.61
N GLU A 73 -9.88 9.14 29.10
CA GLU A 73 -8.57 8.87 29.70
C GLU A 73 -7.45 9.20 28.71
N TYR A 74 -7.58 8.77 27.45
CA TYR A 74 -6.63 9.12 26.41
C TYR A 74 -6.57 10.63 26.18
N ALA A 75 -7.72 11.30 26.10
CA ALA A 75 -7.79 12.74 25.87
C ALA A 75 -7.11 13.53 27.00
N GLU A 76 -7.30 13.11 28.25
CA GLU A 76 -6.71 13.73 29.43
C GLU A 76 -5.21 13.45 29.55
N LEU A 77 -4.77 12.22 29.27
CA LEU A 77 -3.34 11.84 29.28
C LEU A 77 -2.52 12.59 28.23
N ASN A 78 -3.14 12.92 27.10
CA ASN A 78 -2.47 13.58 25.97
C ASN A 78 -2.76 15.09 25.88
N ASP A 79 -3.44 15.65 26.89
CA ASP A 79 -3.78 17.08 26.97
C ASP A 79 -4.41 17.62 25.68
N LEU A 80 -5.46 16.93 25.20
CA LEU A 80 -6.11 17.28 23.95
C LEU A 80 -6.82 18.64 24.07
N GLN A 81 -6.73 19.43 23.00
CA GLN A 81 -7.39 20.72 22.91
C GLN A 81 -8.90 20.54 22.93
N MET A 82 -9.57 21.22 23.86
CA MET A 82 -11.02 21.27 23.91
C MET A 82 -11.59 22.20 22.83
N MET A 83 -12.70 21.79 22.22
CA MET A 83 -13.52 22.63 21.36
C MET A 83 -14.39 23.56 22.22
N ASP A 84 -14.61 24.78 21.75
CA ASP A 84 -15.61 25.67 22.33
C ASP A 84 -17.01 25.24 21.87
N HIS A 85 -17.69 24.44 22.70
CA HIS A 85 -19.04 23.96 22.44
C HIS A 85 -19.95 24.33 23.63
N PRO A 86 -21.17 24.86 23.40
CA PRO A 86 -21.99 25.50 24.43
C PRO A 86 -22.45 24.55 25.55
N SER A 87 -22.55 23.25 25.30
CA SER A 87 -23.14 22.29 26.24
C SER A 87 -22.35 21.00 26.46
N GLU A 88 -21.30 20.75 25.68
CA GLU A 88 -20.63 19.44 25.66
C GLU A 88 -19.12 19.60 25.71
N LYS A 89 -18.44 18.67 26.38
CA LYS A 89 -16.98 18.65 26.45
C LYS A 89 -16.43 17.81 25.28
N LEU A 90 -16.15 18.49 24.17
CA LEU A 90 -15.61 17.89 22.95
C LEU A 90 -14.14 18.27 22.77
N TYR A 91 -13.37 17.43 22.08
CA TYR A 91 -11.94 17.65 21.81
C TYR A 91 -11.64 17.70 20.31
N ILE A 92 -10.76 18.61 19.92
CA ILE A 92 -10.30 18.75 18.53
C ILE A 92 -9.27 17.67 18.24
N ILE A 93 -9.46 16.97 17.12
CA ILE A 93 -8.57 15.87 16.72
C ILE A 93 -7.43 16.34 15.80
N HIS A 94 -6.31 15.62 15.86
CA HIS A 94 -5.25 15.63 14.86
C HIS A 94 -4.87 14.20 14.47
N PHE A 95 -4.06 14.03 13.43
CA PHE A 95 -3.80 12.74 12.77
C PHE A 95 -3.38 11.61 13.72
N THR A 96 -2.41 11.85 14.62
CA THR A 96 -1.99 10.82 15.59
C THR A 96 -3.15 10.43 16.52
N VAL A 97 -3.93 11.39 17.00
CA VAL A 97 -5.09 11.11 17.87
C VAL A 97 -6.18 10.34 17.12
N LEU A 98 -6.43 10.68 15.85
CA LEU A 98 -7.38 9.95 15.01
C LEU A 98 -7.02 8.47 14.92
N ARG A 99 -5.74 8.15 14.76
CA ARG A 99 -5.25 6.77 14.72
C ARG A 99 -5.52 6.04 16.04
N GLU A 100 -5.16 6.65 17.17
CA GLU A 100 -5.34 6.02 18.49
C GLU A 100 -6.82 5.87 18.86
N MET A 101 -7.64 6.91 18.61
CA MET A 101 -9.10 6.83 18.81
C MET A 101 -9.74 5.75 17.95
N THR A 102 -9.27 5.55 16.72
CA THR A 102 -9.75 4.48 15.85
C THR A 102 -9.38 3.09 16.38
N GLN A 103 -8.20 2.92 17.00
CA GLN A 103 -7.82 1.67 17.64
C GLN A 103 -8.69 1.37 18.88
N ILE A 104 -8.95 2.38 19.72
CA ILE A 104 -9.86 2.25 20.86
C ILE A 104 -11.25 1.83 20.34
N ALA A 105 -11.78 2.53 19.34
CA ALA A 105 -13.05 2.23 18.72
C ALA A 105 -13.09 0.78 18.19
N ALA A 106 -12.10 0.35 17.41
CA ALA A 106 -12.06 -1.02 16.86
C ALA A 106 -12.10 -2.08 17.97
N SER A 107 -11.29 -1.91 19.02
CA SER A 107 -11.25 -2.86 20.13
C SER A 107 -12.59 -2.98 20.88
N GLU A 108 -13.26 -1.85 21.10
CA GLU A 108 -14.54 -1.80 21.82
C GLU A 108 -15.71 -2.27 20.92
N SER A 109 -15.68 -1.95 19.62
CA SER A 109 -16.68 -2.42 18.64
C SER A 109 -16.67 -3.94 18.49
N MET A 110 -15.49 -4.57 18.53
CA MET A 110 -15.40 -6.03 18.49
C MET A 110 -16.04 -6.66 19.73
N GLN A 111 -15.84 -6.06 20.90
CA GLN A 111 -16.46 -6.52 22.14
C GLN A 111 -17.98 -6.27 22.15
N MET A 112 -18.42 -5.13 21.63
CA MET A 112 -19.84 -4.80 21.43
C MET A 112 -20.53 -5.86 20.56
N LEU A 113 -19.94 -6.26 19.43
CA LEU A 113 -20.55 -7.29 18.58
C LEU A 113 -20.72 -8.63 19.31
N LYS A 114 -19.72 -9.06 20.08
CA LYS A 114 -19.78 -10.29 20.88
C LYS A 114 -20.87 -10.26 21.95
N GLU A 115 -21.12 -9.09 22.54
CA GLU A 115 -22.11 -8.92 23.60
C GLU A 115 -23.52 -8.63 23.07
N ALA A 116 -23.62 -8.02 21.89
CA ALA A 116 -24.90 -7.60 21.30
C ALA A 116 -25.52 -8.65 20.37
N PHE A 117 -24.71 -9.50 19.72
CA PHE A 117 -25.16 -10.47 18.73
C PHE A 117 -24.66 -11.86 19.07
N ASP A 118 -25.54 -12.70 19.64
CA ASP A 118 -25.25 -14.12 19.89
C ASP A 118 -24.82 -14.83 18.58
N GLU A 119 -25.44 -14.44 17.45
CA GLU A 119 -25.08 -14.95 16.13
C GLU A 119 -23.63 -14.63 15.75
N TYR A 120 -23.12 -13.43 16.06
CA TYR A 120 -21.72 -13.08 15.79
C TYR A 120 -20.77 -13.96 16.61
N GLU A 121 -21.07 -14.21 17.88
CA GLU A 121 -20.21 -15.05 18.73
C GLU A 121 -20.21 -16.52 18.29
N SER A 122 -21.28 -16.98 17.64
CA SER A 122 -21.37 -18.33 17.07
C SER A 122 -20.61 -18.54 15.76
N LEU A 123 -20.16 -17.47 15.11
CA LEU A 123 -19.42 -17.54 13.84
C LEU A 123 -18.02 -18.17 13.98
N SER A 124 -17.50 -18.70 12.87
CA SER A 124 -16.10 -19.12 12.80
C SER A 124 -15.16 -17.92 13.00
N THR A 125 -13.92 -18.16 13.44
CA THR A 125 -12.93 -17.08 13.61
C THR A 125 -12.70 -16.29 12.31
N SER A 126 -12.77 -16.98 11.16
CA SER A 126 -12.67 -16.42 9.81
C SER A 126 -13.83 -15.45 9.54
N ASP A 127 -15.06 -15.93 9.72
CA ASP A 127 -16.26 -15.14 9.45
C ASP A 127 -16.39 -13.95 10.42
N LYS A 128 -15.98 -14.13 11.69
CA LYS A 128 -15.93 -13.03 12.67
C LYS A 128 -15.07 -11.86 12.20
N ALA A 129 -13.91 -12.16 11.60
CA ALA A 129 -13.00 -11.14 11.07
C ALA A 129 -13.59 -10.44 9.85
N THR A 130 -14.12 -11.21 8.90
CA THR A 130 -14.76 -10.71 7.67
C THR A 130 -15.96 -9.81 7.98
N VAL A 131 -16.87 -10.28 8.84
CA VAL A 131 -18.05 -9.52 9.28
C VAL A 131 -17.62 -8.27 10.05
N PHE A 132 -16.63 -8.36 10.94
CA PHE A 132 -16.14 -7.19 11.67
C PHE A 132 -15.53 -6.13 10.74
N LYS A 133 -14.73 -6.53 9.74
CA LYS A 133 -14.12 -5.60 8.78
C LYS A 133 -15.18 -4.85 7.97
N SER A 134 -16.20 -5.57 7.49
CA SER A 134 -17.36 -4.97 6.79
C SER A 134 -18.15 -4.04 7.71
N PHE A 135 -18.46 -4.50 8.92
CA PHE A 135 -19.28 -3.75 9.88
C PHE A 135 -18.59 -2.51 10.43
N PHE A 136 -17.29 -2.57 10.75
CA PHE A 136 -16.59 -1.51 11.46
C PHE A 136 -16.60 -0.21 10.67
N GLY A 137 -16.32 -0.24 9.36
CA GLY A 137 -16.39 0.98 8.52
C GLY A 137 -17.79 1.61 8.53
N LYS A 138 -18.85 0.78 8.42
CA LYS A 138 -20.26 1.23 8.45
C LYS A 138 -20.62 1.81 9.81
N LEU A 139 -20.22 1.15 10.89
CA LEU A 139 -20.42 1.62 12.26
C LEU A 139 -19.79 3.02 12.42
N ARG A 140 -18.55 3.19 11.99
CA ARG A 140 -17.85 4.47 12.11
C ARG A 140 -18.55 5.57 11.32
N PHE A 141 -19.01 5.27 10.11
CA PHE A 141 -19.84 6.20 9.33
C PHE A 141 -21.12 6.59 10.06
N LEU A 142 -21.88 5.60 10.55
CA LEU A 142 -23.14 5.83 11.23
C LEU A 142 -22.96 6.63 12.54
N GLU A 143 -21.89 6.36 13.30
CA GLU A 143 -21.55 7.15 14.49
C GLU A 143 -21.23 8.60 14.15
N ILE A 144 -20.36 8.82 13.16
CA ILE A 144 -20.00 10.17 12.68
C ILE A 144 -21.26 10.93 12.29
N PHE A 145 -22.11 10.31 11.47
CA PHE A 145 -23.37 10.87 11.04
C PHE A 145 -24.28 11.23 12.22
N TYR A 146 -24.57 10.26 13.08
CA TYR A 146 -25.52 10.40 14.19
C TYR A 146 -25.06 11.46 15.19
N TYR A 147 -23.82 11.39 15.66
CA TYR A 147 -23.32 12.33 16.65
C TYR A 147 -23.09 13.73 16.07
N SER A 148 -22.72 13.85 14.78
CA SER A 148 -22.64 15.17 14.14
C SER A 148 -24.02 15.83 14.04
N SER A 149 -25.05 15.08 13.65
CA SER A 149 -26.44 15.57 13.63
C SER A 149 -26.95 15.95 15.03
N LEU A 150 -26.52 15.21 16.06
CA LEU A 150 -26.91 15.43 17.44
C LEU A 150 -26.25 16.69 18.03
N TYR A 151 -24.94 16.84 17.89
CA TYR A 151 -24.17 17.89 18.56
C TYR A 151 -24.07 19.18 17.73
N PHE A 152 -23.95 19.10 16.41
CA PHE A 152 -23.76 20.27 15.55
C PHE A 152 -25.02 20.66 14.77
N GLY A 153 -25.93 19.72 14.51
CA GLY A 153 -27.18 20.01 13.80
C GLY A 153 -26.95 20.48 12.35
N GLU A 154 -27.82 21.38 11.86
CA GLU A 154 -27.72 21.98 10.51
C GLU A 154 -26.68 23.12 10.43
N ASP A 155 -26.33 23.72 11.57
CA ASP A 155 -25.33 24.79 11.69
C ASP A 155 -23.92 24.21 11.97
N SER A 156 -23.55 23.12 11.28
CA SER A 156 -22.18 22.61 11.36
C SER A 156 -21.24 23.65 10.73
N ASN A 157 -20.71 24.57 11.55
CA ASN A 157 -19.63 25.52 11.22
C ASN A 157 -18.34 24.76 10.87
N CYS A 158 -18.40 23.96 9.80
CA CYS A 158 -17.33 23.09 9.35
C CYS A 158 -16.81 22.16 10.47
N SER A 159 -17.69 21.64 11.33
CA SER A 159 -17.29 20.78 12.46
C SER A 159 -18.12 19.50 12.50
N TYR A 160 -17.44 18.36 12.56
CA TYR A 160 -18.05 17.02 12.53
C TYR A 160 -17.48 16.16 13.63
N MET A 161 -18.32 15.30 14.22
CA MET A 161 -17.85 14.29 15.16
C MET A 161 -17.05 13.24 14.42
N VAL A 162 -15.95 12.80 15.01
CA VAL A 162 -15.13 11.71 14.48
C VAL A 162 -14.97 10.57 15.49
N SER A 163 -15.29 10.78 16.76
CA SER A 163 -15.47 9.72 17.77
C SER A 163 -16.66 10.03 18.67
N LEU A 164 -16.73 9.41 19.86
CA LEU A 164 -17.79 9.72 20.83
C LEU A 164 -17.58 11.08 21.53
N ILE A 165 -16.32 11.55 21.62
CA ILE A 165 -15.97 12.81 22.31
C ILE A 165 -15.04 13.72 21.49
N THR A 166 -14.62 13.30 20.31
CA THR A 166 -13.71 14.08 19.46
C THR A 166 -14.38 14.54 18.18
N CYS A 167 -13.98 15.71 17.71
CA CYS A 167 -14.48 16.36 16.51
C CYS A 167 -13.34 16.86 15.62
N LEU A 168 -13.63 16.97 14.34
CA LEU A 168 -12.77 17.51 13.31
C LEU A 168 -13.32 18.86 12.85
N ASN A 169 -12.46 19.87 12.78
CA ASN A 169 -12.78 21.17 12.19
C ASN A 169 -12.31 21.22 10.73
N THR A 170 -13.23 21.11 9.78
CA THR A 170 -12.96 21.18 8.33
C THR A 170 -12.71 22.59 7.81
N GLY A 171 -12.96 23.62 8.64
CA GLY A 171 -12.60 25.00 8.34
C GLY A 171 -11.12 25.31 8.53
N ASN A 172 -10.37 24.48 9.27
CA ASN A 172 -8.95 24.67 9.54
C ASN A 172 -8.14 23.38 9.41
N VAL A 173 -7.66 23.10 8.20
CA VAL A 173 -6.89 21.89 7.86
C VAL A 173 -5.52 21.85 8.55
N GLU A 174 -4.99 23.00 9.00
CA GLU A 174 -3.72 23.04 9.74
C GLU A 174 -3.79 22.28 11.07
N ASP A 175 -4.98 22.19 11.68
CA ASP A 175 -5.20 21.49 12.94
C ASP A 175 -5.15 19.96 12.76
N TRP A 176 -5.26 19.47 11.53
CA TRP A 176 -5.36 18.03 11.24
C TRP A 176 -4.01 17.33 11.31
N VAL A 177 -2.94 18.04 10.99
CA VAL A 177 -1.56 17.56 11.09
C VAL A 177 -0.74 18.65 11.76
N THR A 178 -0.40 18.41 13.02
CA THR A 178 0.27 19.36 13.90
C THR A 178 1.79 19.17 13.89
N VAL A 179 2.51 20.10 14.54
CA VAL A 179 3.96 19.96 14.75
C VAL A 179 4.30 18.69 15.55
N LYS A 180 3.41 18.25 16.43
CA LYS A 180 3.59 17.06 17.29
C LYS A 180 3.48 15.73 16.52
N ASP A 181 2.87 15.73 15.33
CA ASP A 181 2.78 14.53 14.50
C ASP A 181 4.15 14.23 13.85
N GLU A 182 4.71 13.05 14.10
CA GLU A 182 6.01 12.60 13.57
C GLU A 182 5.90 12.16 12.08
N VAL A 183 5.54 13.11 11.21
CA VAL A 183 5.36 12.88 9.76
C VAL A 183 6.30 13.80 8.97
N GLU A 184 7.08 13.24 8.04
CA GLU A 184 8.07 13.99 7.23
C GLU A 184 7.42 14.95 6.21
N ARG A 185 6.29 14.57 5.60
CA ARG A 185 5.60 15.31 4.53
C ARG A 185 4.21 15.80 4.95
N LYS A 186 4.18 16.74 5.89
CA LYS A 186 2.92 17.20 6.52
C LYS A 186 1.95 17.86 5.54
N ASP A 187 2.45 18.67 4.61
CA ASP A 187 1.60 19.39 3.65
C ASP A 187 0.93 18.45 2.64
N GLU A 188 1.66 17.45 2.14
CA GLU A 188 1.10 16.41 1.28
C GLU A 188 0.04 15.58 2.03
N LEU A 189 0.31 15.23 3.28
CA LEU A 189 -0.65 14.51 4.12
C LEU A 189 -1.92 15.35 4.35
N ARG A 190 -1.79 16.65 4.65
CA ARG A 190 -2.94 17.56 4.80
C ARG A 190 -3.76 17.65 3.52
N ALA A 191 -3.12 17.79 2.37
CA ALA A 191 -3.80 17.86 1.08
C ALA A 191 -4.57 16.56 0.79
N SER A 192 -3.95 15.41 1.07
CA SER A 192 -4.56 14.09 0.93
C SER A 192 -5.77 13.92 1.86
N LEU A 193 -5.60 14.18 3.16
CA LEU A 193 -6.68 14.14 4.15
C LEU A 193 -7.83 15.07 3.77
N LYS A 194 -7.54 16.26 3.23
CA LYS A 194 -8.54 17.21 2.75
C LYS A 194 -9.35 16.61 1.59
N GLY A 195 -8.68 16.02 0.60
CA GLY A 195 -9.36 15.33 -0.49
C GLY A 195 -10.32 14.25 0.02
N PHE A 196 -9.86 13.40 0.94
CA PHE A 196 -10.70 12.37 1.56
C PHE A 196 -11.89 12.96 2.32
N ALA A 197 -11.66 14.02 3.11
CA ALA A 197 -12.72 14.66 3.87
C ALA A 197 -13.75 15.32 2.95
N ASP A 198 -13.33 15.98 1.87
CA ASP A 198 -14.23 16.63 0.91
C ASP A 198 -15.12 15.58 0.20
N GLU A 199 -14.55 14.44 -0.22
CA GLU A 199 -15.33 13.32 -0.79
C GLU A 199 -16.30 12.70 0.23
N TYR A 200 -15.85 12.52 1.46
CA TYR A 200 -16.67 11.99 2.54
C TYR A 200 -17.83 12.94 2.89
N LEU A 201 -17.58 14.24 2.98
CA LEU A 201 -18.59 15.26 3.27
C LEU A 201 -19.60 15.40 2.14
N PHE A 202 -19.16 15.25 0.88
CA PHE A 202 -20.06 15.22 -0.27
C PHE A 202 -21.14 14.12 -0.14
N LEU A 203 -20.77 12.98 0.45
CA LEU A 203 -21.70 11.89 0.73
C LEU A 203 -22.61 12.20 1.94
N VAL A 204 -22.06 12.78 3.01
CA VAL A 204 -22.73 12.92 4.31
C VAL A 204 -23.61 14.17 4.42
N GLU A 205 -23.21 15.30 3.84
CA GLU A 205 -23.95 16.58 3.95
C GLU A 205 -25.42 16.49 3.51
N PRO A 206 -25.77 15.83 2.38
CA PRO A 206 -27.16 15.69 1.97
C PRO A 206 -27.99 14.89 3.00
N MET A 207 -27.38 13.89 3.66
CA MET A 207 -28.02 13.07 4.66
C MET A 207 -28.23 13.85 5.96
N LEU A 208 -27.32 14.75 6.33
CA LEU A 208 -27.44 15.56 7.55
C LEU A 208 -28.61 16.55 7.49
N ARG A 209 -29.06 16.90 6.27
CA ARG A 209 -30.25 17.72 6.02
C ARG A 209 -31.56 16.92 6.08
N MET A 210 -31.50 15.59 6.27
CA MET A 210 -32.68 14.76 6.48
C MET A 210 -33.20 14.89 7.92
N ASP A 211 -34.36 14.30 8.19
CA ASP A 211 -34.92 14.24 9.54
C ASP A 211 -33.90 13.69 10.55
N LYS A 212 -33.79 14.35 11.71
CA LYS A 212 -32.96 13.85 12.82
C LYS A 212 -33.36 12.42 13.19
N LEU A 213 -32.35 11.55 13.26
CA LEU A 213 -32.52 10.18 13.71
C LEU A 213 -32.86 10.14 15.20
N THR A 214 -33.83 9.31 15.53
CA THR A 214 -34.04 8.84 16.90
C THR A 214 -32.97 7.83 17.28
N GLU A 215 -32.73 7.66 18.58
CA GLU A 215 -31.81 6.63 19.09
C GLU A 215 -32.19 5.22 18.61
N ARG A 216 -33.50 4.92 18.50
CA ARG A 216 -33.98 3.64 17.98
C ARG A 216 -33.69 3.44 16.49
N GLU A 217 -33.80 4.49 15.69
CA GLU A 217 -33.44 4.44 14.28
C GLU A 217 -31.94 4.25 14.09
N PHE A 218 -31.12 4.92 14.91
CA PHE A 218 -29.66 4.72 14.93
C PHE A 218 -29.30 3.26 15.26
N HIS A 219 -29.89 2.68 16.31
CA HIS A 219 -29.67 1.27 16.65
C HIS A 219 -30.13 0.33 15.55
N ALA A 220 -31.27 0.61 14.90
CA ALA A 220 -31.73 -0.18 13.78
C ALA A 220 -30.76 -0.11 12.59
N LEU A 221 -30.16 1.05 12.31
CA LEU A 221 -29.10 1.19 11.31
C LEU A 221 -27.86 0.36 11.66
N LEU A 222 -27.47 0.27 12.94
CA LEU A 222 -26.36 -0.59 13.35
C LEU A 222 -26.65 -2.07 13.10
N VAL A 223 -27.88 -2.52 13.41
CA VAL A 223 -28.30 -3.90 13.12
C VAL A 223 -28.35 -4.13 11.61
N LEU A 224 -28.86 -3.17 10.84
CA LEU A 224 -28.86 -3.26 9.38
C LEU A 224 -27.42 -3.30 8.83
N ALA A 225 -26.50 -2.48 9.34
CA ALA A 225 -25.10 -2.49 8.94
C ALA A 225 -24.39 -3.81 9.29
N PHE A 226 -24.78 -4.44 10.40
CA PHE A 226 -24.30 -5.78 10.78
C PHE A 226 -24.80 -6.85 9.80
N CYS A 227 -26.06 -6.74 9.36
CA CYS A 227 -26.66 -7.66 8.40
C CYS A 227 -26.34 -7.33 6.93
N ASP A 228 -25.84 -6.14 6.65
CA ASP A 228 -25.55 -5.63 5.31
C ASP A 228 -24.28 -6.30 4.77
N ASN A 229 -24.45 -7.51 4.28
CA ASN A 229 -23.45 -8.20 3.51
C ASN A 229 -23.72 -7.90 2.04
N VAL A 230 -22.90 -7.05 1.45
CA VAL A 230 -22.77 -6.95 0.01
C VAL A 230 -22.59 -8.38 -0.52
N ILE A 231 -23.23 -8.67 -1.64
CA ILE A 231 -23.47 -9.98 -2.28
C ILE A 231 -22.21 -10.87 -2.49
N ASP A 232 -21.02 -10.43 -2.06
CA ASP A 232 -19.71 -11.01 -2.38
C ASP A 232 -18.87 -11.46 -1.16
N LEU A 233 -19.38 -11.44 0.08
CA LEU A 233 -18.64 -12.02 1.22
C LEU A 233 -18.78 -13.56 1.22
N PRO A 234 -17.67 -14.33 1.35
CA PRO A 234 -17.69 -15.80 1.32
C PRO A 234 -18.22 -16.38 2.65
N LEU A 235 -19.46 -16.04 3.01
CA LEU A 235 -20.13 -16.52 4.22
C LEU A 235 -20.85 -17.84 3.93
N SER A 236 -21.03 -18.67 4.95
CA SER A 236 -21.84 -19.89 4.83
C SER A 236 -23.32 -19.56 4.58
N ASP A 237 -24.02 -20.44 3.85
CA ASP A 237 -25.46 -20.32 3.59
C ASP A 237 -26.27 -20.12 4.89
N GLU A 238 -25.88 -20.82 5.97
CA GLU A 238 -26.51 -20.69 7.29
C GLU A 238 -26.33 -19.29 7.90
N THR A 239 -25.15 -18.69 7.74
CA THR A 239 -24.87 -17.33 8.23
C THR A 239 -25.69 -16.31 7.46
N PHE A 240 -25.77 -16.49 6.14
CA PHE A 240 -26.56 -15.63 5.26
C PHE A 240 -28.05 -15.64 5.65
N ASP A 241 -28.64 -16.83 5.82
CA ASP A 241 -30.03 -17.00 6.22
C ASP A 241 -30.33 -16.36 7.59
N ASN A 242 -29.40 -16.49 8.55
CA ASN A 242 -29.53 -15.87 9.87
C ASN A 242 -29.52 -14.33 9.77
N PHE A 243 -28.65 -13.75 8.94
CA PHE A 243 -28.57 -12.30 8.77
C PHE A 243 -29.82 -11.76 8.09
N GLU A 244 -30.33 -12.45 7.06
CA GLU A 244 -31.58 -12.07 6.40
C GLU A 244 -32.77 -12.10 7.38
N ARG A 245 -32.81 -13.11 8.26
CA ARG A 245 -33.83 -13.19 9.33
C ARG A 245 -33.75 -12.01 10.29
N ILE A 246 -32.55 -11.63 10.74
CA ILE A 246 -32.35 -10.49 11.66
C ILE A 246 -32.76 -9.19 10.95
N ARG A 247 -32.36 -9.01 9.69
CA ARG A 247 -32.71 -7.86 8.86
C ARG A 247 -34.22 -7.68 8.72
N LEU A 248 -34.95 -8.75 8.39
CA LEU A 248 -36.42 -8.71 8.29
C LEU A 248 -37.09 -8.40 9.63
N LYS A 249 -36.53 -8.91 10.73
CA LYS A 249 -37.03 -8.65 12.09
C LYS A 249 -36.86 -7.18 12.48
N VAL A 250 -35.69 -6.58 12.28
CA VAL A 250 -35.46 -5.17 12.64
C VAL A 250 -36.33 -4.23 11.80
N LEU A 251 -36.53 -4.54 10.51
CA LEU A 251 -37.46 -3.78 9.65
C LEU A 251 -38.91 -3.90 10.12
N ALA A 252 -39.32 -5.07 10.63
CA ALA A 252 -40.64 -5.23 11.24
C ALA A 252 -40.79 -4.40 12.52
N GLU A 253 -39.80 -4.42 13.41
CA GLU A 253 -39.80 -3.65 14.66
C GLU A 253 -39.78 -2.13 14.41
N LEU A 254 -39.05 -1.66 13.38
CA LEU A 254 -39.08 -0.26 12.94
C LEU A 254 -40.48 0.17 12.49
N ARG A 255 -41.20 -0.67 11.74
CA ARG A 255 -42.58 -0.36 11.31
C ARG A 255 -43.53 -0.23 12.50
N GLU A 256 -43.40 -1.12 13.49
CA GLU A 256 -44.19 -1.06 14.72
C GLU A 256 -43.86 0.19 15.54
N TYR A 257 -42.57 0.54 15.64
CA TYR A 257 -42.12 1.78 16.28
C TYR A 257 -42.74 3.03 15.63
N TYR A 258 -42.70 3.12 14.29
CA TYR A 258 -43.29 4.24 13.57
C TYR A 258 -44.80 4.36 13.77
N ARG A 259 -45.53 3.24 13.73
CA ARG A 259 -46.99 3.24 13.88
C ARG A 259 -47.46 3.51 15.31
N HIS A 260 -46.84 2.86 16.28
CA HIS A 260 -47.39 2.83 17.64
C HIS A 260 -46.74 3.84 18.59
N GLU A 261 -45.44 4.08 18.44
CA GLU A 261 -44.72 5.00 19.32
C GLU A 261 -44.59 6.40 18.71
N MET A 262 -44.17 6.50 17.45
CA MET A 262 -44.12 7.80 16.76
C MET A 262 -45.47 8.27 16.24
N ARG A 263 -46.44 7.35 16.10
CA ARG A 263 -47.81 7.62 15.63
C ARG A 263 -47.85 8.31 14.26
N LEU A 264 -47.02 7.83 13.34
CA LEU A 264 -46.97 8.31 11.97
C LEU A 264 -48.03 7.59 11.13
N ASP A 265 -48.90 8.35 10.46
CA ASP A 265 -49.91 7.80 9.54
C ASP A 265 -49.26 7.27 8.24
N ASP A 266 -48.25 7.98 7.74
CA ASP A 266 -47.37 7.55 6.65
C ASP A 266 -45.91 7.77 7.04
N PHE A 267 -45.14 6.70 7.11
CA PHE A 267 -43.71 6.70 7.45
C PHE A 267 -42.81 6.37 6.26
N SER A 268 -43.36 6.30 5.04
CA SER A 268 -42.64 5.86 3.85
C SER A 268 -41.42 6.74 3.56
N ASN A 269 -41.55 8.06 3.68
CA ASN A 269 -40.44 9.00 3.48
C ASN A 269 -39.35 8.82 4.55
N ARG A 270 -39.75 8.65 5.82
CA ARG A 270 -38.80 8.49 6.94
C ARG A 270 -38.02 7.18 6.83
N LEU A 271 -38.71 6.10 6.47
CA LEU A 271 -38.06 4.82 6.17
C LEU A 271 -37.15 4.92 4.94
N GLY A 272 -37.57 5.62 3.88
CA GLY A 272 -36.76 5.88 2.70
C GLY A 272 -35.46 6.61 3.03
N ASN A 273 -35.53 7.69 3.82
CA ASN A 273 -34.34 8.40 4.31
C ASN A 273 -33.42 7.48 5.12
N LEU A 274 -33.99 6.63 5.99
CA LEU A 274 -33.22 5.66 6.76
C LEU A 274 -32.47 4.67 5.83
N MET A 275 -33.09 4.21 4.75
CA MET A 275 -32.42 3.32 3.78
C MET A 275 -31.34 4.04 2.98
N ILE A 276 -31.50 5.33 2.66
CA ILE A 276 -30.45 6.13 2.03
C ILE A 276 -29.22 6.23 2.95
N ILE A 277 -29.43 6.46 4.25
CA ILE A 277 -28.33 6.50 5.23
C ILE A 277 -27.64 5.13 5.35
N ALA A 278 -28.40 4.03 5.36
CA ALA A 278 -27.86 2.68 5.38
C ALA A 278 -26.98 2.40 4.14
N GLN A 279 -27.47 2.78 2.95
CA GLN A 279 -26.73 2.65 1.69
C GLN A 279 -25.45 3.51 1.70
N GLY A 280 -25.56 4.76 2.17
CA GLY A 280 -24.42 5.67 2.33
C GLY A 280 -23.33 5.09 3.23
N ALA A 281 -23.71 4.39 4.31
CA ALA A 281 -22.77 3.70 5.16
C ALA A 281 -22.00 2.60 4.40
N GLY A 282 -22.68 1.86 3.52
CA GLY A 282 -22.06 0.86 2.64
C GLY A 282 -21.05 1.47 1.65
N GLU A 283 -21.43 2.57 0.99
CA GLU A 283 -20.56 3.29 0.04
C GLU A 283 -19.34 3.92 0.74
N ALA A 284 -19.54 4.43 1.95
CA ALA A 284 -18.45 5.01 2.73
C ALA A 284 -17.35 4.00 3.07
N VAL A 285 -17.66 2.72 3.30
CA VAL A 285 -16.64 1.69 3.55
C VAL A 285 -15.62 1.64 2.41
N MET A 286 -16.07 1.79 1.16
CA MET A 286 -15.21 1.78 -0.02
C MET A 286 -14.20 2.94 -0.04
N LEU A 287 -14.54 4.08 0.57
CA LEU A 287 -13.66 5.25 0.68
C LEU A 287 -12.57 5.08 1.75
N TRP A 288 -12.82 4.26 2.79
CA TRP A 288 -11.89 4.07 3.92
C TRP A 288 -11.00 2.83 3.77
N THR A 289 -11.38 1.87 2.94
CA THR A 289 -10.49 0.75 2.59
C THR A 289 -9.46 1.22 1.58
N MET A 290 -8.19 1.33 1.98
CA MET A 290 -7.07 1.34 1.03
C MET A 290 -7.23 0.10 0.17
N THR A 291 -7.61 0.25 -1.09
CA THR A 291 -7.79 -0.91 -1.95
C THR A 291 -6.41 -1.48 -2.27
N TYR A 292 -6.36 -2.76 -2.63
CA TYR A 292 -5.11 -3.31 -3.16
C TYR A 292 -4.62 -2.52 -4.40
N ALA A 293 -5.53 -1.93 -5.18
CA ALA A 293 -5.17 -1.05 -6.28
C ALA A 293 -4.47 0.24 -5.82
N ASP A 294 -4.84 0.80 -4.66
CA ASP A 294 -4.17 2.00 -4.12
C ASP A 294 -2.79 1.68 -3.56
N LEU A 295 -2.61 0.49 -2.97
CA LEU A 295 -1.29 -0.04 -2.60
C LEU A 295 -0.35 -0.10 -3.82
N LEU A 296 -0.84 -0.61 -4.96
CA LEU A 296 -0.05 -0.67 -6.19
C LEU A 296 0.31 0.72 -6.70
N LYS A 297 -0.61 1.69 -6.65
CA LYS A 297 -0.34 3.09 -7.03
C LYS A 297 0.72 3.73 -6.12
N GLU A 298 0.62 3.54 -4.80
CA GLU A 298 1.58 4.09 -3.83
C GLU A 298 3.01 3.65 -4.13
N TYR A 299 3.18 2.38 -4.51
CA TYR A 299 4.49 1.82 -4.84
C TYR A 299 4.88 1.95 -6.33
N HIS A 300 4.06 2.62 -7.14
CA HIS A 300 4.23 2.79 -8.59
C HIS A 300 4.35 1.46 -9.36
N ILE A 301 3.45 0.52 -9.06
CA ILE A 301 3.41 -0.82 -9.66
C ILE A 301 2.25 -0.90 -10.64
N SER A 302 2.55 -1.26 -11.89
CA SER A 302 1.53 -1.59 -12.90
C SER A 302 1.00 -3.00 -12.65
N SER A 303 -0.33 -3.15 -12.68
CA SER A 303 -0.97 -4.48 -12.63
C SER A 303 -0.65 -5.33 -13.87
N LYS A 304 -0.32 -4.71 -15.02
CA LYS A 304 -0.03 -5.40 -16.27
C LYS A 304 1.47 -5.62 -16.51
N ARG A 305 2.32 -4.70 -16.06
CA ARG A 305 3.76 -4.69 -16.38
C ARG A 305 4.67 -4.72 -15.14
N GLY A 306 4.11 -4.84 -13.94
CA GLY A 306 4.87 -4.87 -12.70
C GLY A 306 5.63 -3.56 -12.50
N PHE A 307 6.96 -3.63 -12.39
CA PHE A 307 7.82 -2.46 -12.18
C PHE A 307 8.25 -1.74 -13.46
N VAL A 308 7.90 -2.26 -14.64
CA VAL A 308 8.10 -1.56 -15.92
C VAL A 308 7.01 -0.49 -16.06
N LEU A 309 7.39 0.74 -16.44
CA LEU A 309 6.43 1.82 -16.62
C LEU A 309 5.39 1.47 -17.70
N GLU A 310 4.11 1.58 -17.37
CA GLU A 310 3.01 1.28 -18.30
C GLU A 310 2.83 2.40 -19.33
N HIS A 311 2.94 3.65 -18.88
CA HIS A 311 2.77 4.83 -19.71
C HIS A 311 4.00 5.75 -19.57
N PRO A 312 5.18 5.32 -20.05
CA PRO A 312 6.37 6.14 -19.93
C PRO A 312 6.22 7.41 -20.77
N VAL A 313 6.63 8.55 -20.20
CA VAL A 313 6.84 9.77 -20.97
C VAL A 313 7.91 9.50 -22.01
N THR A 314 7.66 9.91 -23.26
CA THR A 314 8.56 9.66 -24.40
C THR A 314 9.37 10.87 -24.79
N ASP A 315 8.92 12.07 -24.40
CA ASP A 315 9.63 13.32 -24.62
C ASP A 315 9.31 14.34 -23.50
N LEU A 316 10.27 15.21 -23.18
CA LEU A 316 10.07 16.32 -22.24
C LEU A 316 9.65 17.59 -22.97
N ASP A 317 8.87 18.46 -22.29
CA ASP A 317 8.33 19.72 -22.83
C ASP A 317 9.35 20.52 -23.67
N ASP A 318 8.99 20.83 -24.93
CA ASP A 318 9.80 21.62 -25.84
C ASP A 318 10.12 23.01 -25.34
N ALA A 319 9.16 23.70 -24.72
CA ALA A 319 9.39 25.06 -24.28
C ALA A 319 10.48 25.15 -23.18
N LYS A 320 10.60 24.11 -22.34
CA LYS A 320 11.48 24.12 -21.15
C LYS A 320 12.81 23.39 -21.36
N PHE A 321 12.83 22.30 -22.13
CA PHE A 321 13.98 21.39 -22.20
C PHE A 321 14.64 21.30 -23.58
N ARG A 322 14.37 22.23 -24.50
CA ARG A 322 14.84 22.20 -25.89
C ARG A 322 16.35 22.00 -26.03
N GLU A 323 17.15 22.79 -25.32
CA GLU A 323 18.61 22.74 -25.46
C GLU A 323 19.18 21.40 -25.00
N TRP A 324 18.63 20.90 -23.89
CA TRP A 324 18.93 19.60 -23.33
C TRP A 324 18.58 18.48 -24.33
N ARG A 325 17.40 18.51 -24.95
CA ARG A 325 17.01 17.51 -25.97
C ARG A 325 17.91 17.53 -27.18
N ASN A 326 18.29 18.71 -27.64
CA ASN A 326 19.24 18.85 -28.74
C ASN A 326 20.61 18.28 -28.37
N LEU A 327 21.06 18.47 -27.12
CA LEU A 327 22.29 17.86 -26.61
C LEU A 327 22.20 16.34 -26.58
N CYS A 328 21.12 15.78 -26.04
CA CYS A 328 20.91 14.33 -25.99
C CYS A 328 20.90 13.71 -27.40
N LYS A 329 20.17 14.31 -28.35
CA LYS A 329 20.17 13.88 -29.76
C LYS A 329 21.56 13.90 -30.38
N ARG A 330 22.39 14.92 -30.09
CA ARG A 330 23.79 14.99 -30.58
C ARG A 330 24.64 13.87 -29.96
N ILE A 331 24.46 13.59 -28.67
CA ILE A 331 25.17 12.51 -27.98
C ILE A 331 24.81 11.15 -28.58
N THR A 332 23.53 10.87 -28.78
CA THR A 332 23.05 9.57 -29.29
C THR A 332 23.27 9.38 -30.79
N SER A 333 23.61 10.45 -31.53
CA SER A 333 24.02 10.39 -32.94
C SER A 333 25.55 10.33 -33.14
N GLY A 334 26.32 10.21 -32.06
CA GLY A 334 27.78 10.06 -32.13
C GLY A 334 28.52 11.36 -32.46
N ALA A 335 28.04 12.51 -31.97
CA ALA A 335 28.76 13.78 -32.11
C ALA A 335 30.10 13.77 -31.35
N ASP A 336 31.04 14.61 -31.82
CA ASP A 336 32.36 14.79 -31.21
C ASP A 336 32.29 15.30 -29.76
N VAL A 337 33.14 14.73 -28.90
CA VAL A 337 33.12 14.96 -27.45
C VAL A 337 33.51 16.38 -27.08
N GLY A 338 34.45 16.97 -27.82
CA GLY A 338 34.81 18.38 -27.66
C GLY A 338 33.62 19.31 -27.92
N THR A 339 32.70 18.92 -28.80
CA THR A 339 31.47 19.68 -29.10
C THR A 339 30.43 19.53 -27.99
N ILE A 340 30.29 18.34 -27.41
CA ILE A 340 29.37 18.07 -26.30
C ILE A 340 29.83 18.78 -25.03
N ARG A 341 31.12 18.66 -24.68
CA ARG A 341 31.71 19.33 -23.52
C ARG A 341 31.58 20.84 -23.61
N ARG A 342 31.78 21.43 -24.80
CA ARG A 342 31.55 22.88 -25.02
C ARG A 342 30.07 23.25 -24.88
N SER A 343 29.14 22.43 -25.36
CA SER A 343 27.71 22.70 -25.25
C SER A 343 27.26 22.82 -23.78
N LEU A 344 27.82 21.98 -22.89
CA LEU A 344 27.50 21.97 -21.46
C LEU A 344 27.94 23.23 -20.69
N ASN A 345 28.83 24.05 -21.26
CA ASN A 345 29.27 25.30 -20.64
C ASN A 345 28.29 26.46 -20.85
N TYR A 346 27.39 26.34 -21.82
CA TYR A 346 26.48 27.41 -22.24
C TYR A 346 25.01 27.01 -22.18
N ILE A 347 24.71 25.78 -21.74
CA ILE A 347 23.34 25.28 -21.64
C ILE A 347 22.64 25.90 -20.44
N GLU A 348 21.37 26.27 -20.60
CA GLU A 348 20.55 26.72 -19.48
C GLU A 348 20.38 25.62 -18.42
N ASP A 349 20.18 26.04 -17.16
CA ASP A 349 19.99 25.13 -16.04
C ASP A 349 18.80 24.20 -16.28
N PHE A 350 18.98 22.92 -15.94
CA PHE A 350 17.89 21.94 -16.05
C PHE A 350 16.90 22.13 -14.90
N ASP A 351 15.69 22.62 -15.22
CA ASP A 351 14.63 22.86 -14.25
C ASP A 351 13.98 21.55 -13.79
N VAL A 352 14.50 20.98 -12.70
CA VAL A 352 13.95 19.77 -12.08
C VAL A 352 12.57 20.04 -11.43
N ASP A 353 12.28 21.27 -11.00
CA ASP A 353 11.02 21.58 -10.30
C ASP A 353 9.83 21.65 -11.26
N ALA A 354 10.09 21.80 -12.57
CA ALA A 354 9.08 21.69 -13.61
C ALA A 354 8.53 20.27 -13.83
N LEU A 355 9.16 19.23 -13.26
CA LEU A 355 8.76 17.83 -13.40
C LEU A 355 7.73 17.46 -12.31
N THR A 356 6.47 17.35 -12.70
CA THR A 356 5.35 17.26 -11.75
C THR A 356 4.88 15.82 -11.50
N THR A 357 5.14 14.91 -12.44
CA THR A 357 4.71 13.50 -12.36
C THR A 357 5.88 12.53 -12.16
N HIS A 358 5.60 11.32 -11.65
CA HIS A 358 6.61 10.29 -11.47
C HIS A 358 7.22 9.87 -12.81
N GLU A 359 6.41 9.75 -13.86
CA GLU A 359 6.80 9.36 -15.20
C GLU A 359 7.73 10.40 -15.85
N GLU A 360 7.44 11.70 -15.68
CA GLU A 360 8.33 12.79 -16.11
C GLU A 360 9.67 12.72 -15.38
N GLN A 361 9.66 12.52 -14.06
CA GLN A 361 10.88 12.40 -13.25
C GLN A 361 11.72 11.19 -13.66
N ARG A 362 11.09 10.04 -13.94
CA ARG A 362 11.76 8.82 -14.40
C ARG A 362 12.35 8.99 -15.79
N HIS A 363 11.61 9.61 -16.72
CA HIS A 363 12.12 9.94 -18.05
C HIS A 363 13.29 10.92 -17.96
N ALA A 364 13.16 12.00 -17.17
CA ALA A 364 14.23 12.97 -16.96
C ALA A 364 15.49 12.32 -16.36
N LYS A 365 15.34 11.32 -15.47
CA LYS A 365 16.48 10.59 -14.90
C LYS A 365 17.17 9.74 -15.95
N LEU A 366 16.44 8.96 -16.74
CA LEU A 366 16.96 8.23 -17.90
C LEU A 366 17.69 9.18 -18.87
N PHE A 367 17.09 10.33 -19.14
CA PHE A 367 17.59 11.34 -20.05
C PHE A 367 18.92 11.94 -19.56
N LEU A 368 18.99 12.40 -18.31
CA LEU A 368 20.21 12.96 -17.72
C LEU A 368 21.31 11.89 -17.57
N GLU A 369 20.96 10.67 -17.15
CA GLU A 369 21.92 9.55 -17.08
C GLU A 369 22.48 9.21 -18.46
N THR A 370 21.66 9.30 -19.51
CA THR A 370 22.11 9.11 -20.88
C THR A 370 23.14 10.15 -21.29
N ILE A 371 22.92 11.42 -20.94
CA ILE A 371 23.86 12.52 -21.22
C ILE A 371 25.16 12.34 -20.43
N VAL A 372 25.07 12.03 -19.13
CA VAL A 372 26.22 11.79 -18.26
C VAL A 372 27.07 10.64 -18.80
N GLN A 373 26.44 9.53 -19.20
CA GLN A 373 27.14 8.38 -19.76
C GLN A 373 27.83 8.73 -21.09
N GLY A 374 27.17 9.50 -21.96
CA GLY A 374 27.81 10.05 -23.16
C GLY A 374 29.04 10.92 -22.81
N TYR A 375 28.87 11.89 -21.91
CA TYR A 375 29.94 12.78 -21.47
C TYR A 375 31.19 12.05 -20.94
N LEU A 376 30.99 10.94 -20.23
CA LEU A 376 32.07 10.17 -19.61
C LEU A 376 32.73 9.17 -20.58
N TYR A 377 31.94 8.41 -21.33
CA TYR A 377 32.41 7.18 -21.98
C TYR A 377 32.48 7.23 -23.50
N MET A 378 31.98 8.28 -24.15
CA MET A 378 31.87 8.29 -25.61
C MET A 378 33.21 8.42 -26.37
N ASP A 379 34.26 8.90 -25.70
CA ASP A 379 35.65 8.94 -26.22
C ASP A 379 36.42 7.63 -25.96
N ILE A 380 35.81 6.67 -25.24
CA ILE A 380 36.45 5.40 -24.93
C ILE A 380 36.13 4.43 -26.06
N ASN A 381 37.15 4.13 -26.87
CA ASN A 381 37.05 3.05 -27.84
C ASN A 381 37.10 1.72 -27.09
N ALA A 382 35.96 1.03 -26.96
CA ALA A 382 35.88 -0.25 -26.27
C ALA A 382 36.69 -1.37 -26.94
N TYR A 383 37.22 -1.14 -28.14
CA TYR A 383 38.04 -2.12 -28.87
C TYR A 383 39.55 -2.02 -28.62
N GLU A 384 40.02 -0.88 -28.11
CA GLU A 384 41.42 -0.62 -27.78
C GLU A 384 41.59 -0.53 -26.26
N GLU A 385 42.79 -0.76 -25.72
CA GLU A 385 43.02 -0.84 -24.27
C GLU A 385 42.31 0.31 -23.52
N GLU A 386 41.45 -0.07 -22.57
CA GLU A 386 40.56 0.80 -21.79
C GLU A 386 41.38 1.78 -20.94
N ASP A 387 41.83 2.88 -21.54
CA ASP A 387 42.51 3.95 -20.81
C ASP A 387 41.47 4.84 -20.11
N LEU A 388 40.92 4.31 -19.01
CA LEU A 388 39.96 5.01 -18.15
C LEU A 388 40.55 6.29 -17.53
N SER A 389 41.87 6.55 -17.66
CA SER A 389 42.47 7.81 -17.22
C SER A 389 42.03 9.01 -18.06
N LYS A 390 41.48 8.78 -19.27
CA LYS A 390 40.93 9.82 -20.14
C LYS A 390 39.51 10.24 -19.76
N VAL A 391 38.84 9.50 -18.88
CA VAL A 391 37.51 9.85 -18.38
C VAL A 391 37.65 11.02 -17.41
N PRO A 392 36.84 12.09 -17.56
CA PRO A 392 36.81 13.16 -16.57
C PRO A 392 36.50 12.60 -15.18
N ASP A 393 37.24 13.04 -14.16
CA ASP A 393 37.01 12.66 -12.77
C ASP A 393 35.94 13.55 -12.08
N ARG A 394 35.39 14.52 -12.81
CA ARG A 394 34.40 15.49 -12.31
C ARG A 394 33.30 15.74 -13.33
N LEU A 395 32.05 15.70 -12.86
CA LEU A 395 30.90 16.21 -13.59
C LEU A 395 30.79 17.73 -13.44
N PRO A 396 30.55 18.48 -14.53
CA PRO A 396 30.27 19.91 -14.46
C PRO A 396 29.00 20.18 -13.64
N GLU A 397 28.90 21.35 -13.01
CA GLU A 397 27.75 21.72 -12.17
C GLU A 397 26.42 21.62 -12.92
N SER A 398 26.41 21.99 -14.22
CA SER A 398 25.23 21.90 -15.10
C SER A 398 24.67 20.48 -15.22
N LEU A 399 25.48 19.43 -15.01
CA LEU A 399 25.01 18.04 -14.94
C LEU A 399 24.86 17.54 -13.50
N ALA A 400 25.81 17.88 -12.64
CA ALA A 400 25.88 17.35 -11.28
C ALA A 400 24.64 17.75 -10.45
N LEU A 401 24.27 19.03 -10.48
CA LEU A 401 23.16 19.56 -9.68
C LEU A 401 21.81 18.92 -10.03
N PRO A 402 21.36 18.91 -11.31
CA PRO A 402 20.08 18.30 -11.63
C PRO A 402 20.09 16.78 -11.43
N CYS A 403 21.20 16.09 -11.70
CA CYS A 403 21.32 14.65 -11.43
C CYS A 403 21.13 14.34 -9.94
N MET A 404 21.78 15.11 -9.06
CA MET A 404 21.68 14.94 -7.61
C MET A 404 20.26 15.25 -7.12
N LYS A 405 19.70 16.40 -7.50
CA LYS A 405 18.37 16.83 -7.10
C LYS A 405 17.29 15.83 -7.53
N LEU A 406 17.31 15.40 -8.79
CA LEU A 406 16.35 14.43 -9.30
C LEU A 406 16.51 13.04 -8.66
N SER A 407 17.75 12.62 -8.41
CA SER A 407 18.00 11.34 -7.73
C SER A 407 17.53 11.36 -6.28
N GLN A 408 17.67 12.50 -5.59
CA GLN A 408 17.10 12.70 -4.26
C GLN A 408 15.57 12.63 -4.28
N LEU A 409 14.91 13.28 -5.24
CA LEU A 409 13.44 13.22 -5.39
C LEU A 409 12.93 11.79 -5.57
N LEU A 410 13.62 10.99 -6.39
CA LEU A 410 13.26 9.59 -6.65
C LEU A 410 13.74 8.60 -5.57
N GLY A 411 14.54 9.07 -4.59
CA GLY A 411 15.14 8.24 -3.54
C GLY A 411 16.20 7.25 -4.04
N MET A 412 16.90 7.63 -5.11
CA MET A 412 17.90 6.84 -5.85
C MET A 412 19.28 7.49 -5.79
N LYS A 413 20.32 6.74 -6.14
CA LYS A 413 21.67 7.30 -6.38
C LYS A 413 21.78 8.00 -7.74
N PRO A 414 22.59 9.07 -7.86
CA PRO A 414 22.84 9.80 -9.10
C PRO A 414 23.85 9.06 -9.99
N VAL A 415 23.51 7.85 -10.40
CA VAL A 415 24.28 7.03 -11.34
C VAL A 415 23.31 6.22 -12.17
N ILE A 416 23.76 5.77 -13.34
CA ILE A 416 23.00 4.85 -14.18
C ILE A 416 22.45 3.66 -13.39
N SER A 417 21.17 3.35 -13.58
CA SER A 417 20.49 2.25 -12.87
C SER A 417 19.60 1.43 -13.80
N HIS A 418 19.37 0.17 -13.43
CA HIS A 418 18.44 -0.73 -14.14
C HIS A 418 17.03 -0.13 -14.25
N ALA A 419 16.59 0.57 -13.21
CA ALA A 419 15.29 1.22 -13.18
C ALA A 419 15.15 2.33 -14.24
N SER A 420 16.23 2.98 -14.62
CA SER A 420 16.22 3.97 -15.72
C SER A 420 16.31 3.26 -17.07
N VAL A 421 17.38 2.51 -17.30
CA VAL A 421 17.75 2.05 -18.66
C VAL A 421 16.93 0.86 -19.16
N SER A 422 16.28 0.13 -18.26
CA SER A 422 15.42 -1.01 -18.60
C SER A 422 13.95 -0.68 -18.35
N LEU A 423 13.60 -0.34 -17.10
CA LEU A 423 12.19 -0.23 -16.68
C LEU A 423 11.47 1.03 -17.19
N ALA A 424 12.21 2.07 -17.57
CA ALA A 424 11.66 3.35 -18.03
C ALA A 424 12.02 3.70 -19.47
N ASN A 425 12.77 2.86 -20.18
CA ASN A 425 13.33 3.17 -21.50
C ASN A 425 12.68 2.40 -22.66
N VAL A 426 11.52 1.78 -22.44
CA VAL A 426 10.82 1.01 -23.48
C VAL A 426 9.41 1.52 -23.68
N LYS A 427 8.93 1.48 -24.92
CA LYS A 427 7.53 1.70 -25.27
C LYS A 427 7.10 0.70 -26.33
N LEU A 428 5.79 0.48 -26.45
CA LEU A 428 5.23 -0.24 -27.60
C LEU A 428 5.47 0.58 -28.87
N ILE A 429 5.76 -0.12 -29.96
CA ILE A 429 5.82 0.47 -31.30
C ILE A 429 4.43 1.04 -31.63
N GLU A 430 4.39 2.18 -32.30
CA GLU A 430 3.14 2.84 -32.70
C GLU A 430 2.20 1.86 -33.44
N GLY A 431 0.94 1.78 -33.01
CA GLY A 431 -0.05 0.85 -33.56
C GLY A 431 -0.03 -0.56 -32.98
N LYS A 432 0.84 -0.84 -31.99
CA LYS A 432 0.92 -2.12 -31.25
C LYS A 432 0.31 -2.05 -29.84
N ASP A 433 -0.52 -1.05 -29.55
CA ASP A 433 -1.06 -0.80 -28.20
C ASP A 433 -1.87 -1.96 -27.62
N ASN A 434 -2.49 -2.77 -28.47
CA ASN A 434 -3.31 -3.93 -28.08
C ASN A 434 -2.57 -5.28 -28.21
N GLU A 435 -1.27 -5.25 -28.52
CA GLU A 435 -0.48 -6.44 -28.77
C GLU A 435 0.32 -6.85 -27.52
N GLU A 436 0.88 -8.07 -27.55
CA GLU A 436 1.64 -8.58 -26.41
C GLU A 436 2.92 -7.75 -26.16
N PHE A 437 3.26 -7.54 -24.88
CA PHE A 437 4.45 -6.83 -24.45
C PHE A 437 5.71 -7.71 -24.58
N VAL A 438 6.10 -8.00 -25.83
CA VAL A 438 7.27 -8.82 -26.20
C VAL A 438 8.29 -8.01 -26.97
N ALA A 439 9.56 -8.41 -26.93
CA ALA A 439 10.68 -7.64 -27.47
C ALA A 439 10.52 -7.17 -28.92
N GLU A 440 9.83 -7.93 -29.80
CA GLU A 440 9.56 -7.54 -31.19
C GLU A 440 8.58 -6.36 -31.32
N ASN A 441 7.69 -6.18 -30.34
CA ASN A 441 6.69 -5.11 -30.34
C ASN A 441 7.18 -3.86 -29.57
N LEU A 442 8.42 -3.89 -29.06
CA LEU A 442 8.99 -2.82 -28.24
C LEU A 442 10.05 -2.03 -29.00
N GLU A 443 10.16 -0.75 -28.68
CA GLU A 443 11.28 0.11 -29.08
C GLU A 443 11.81 0.89 -27.88
N LEU A 444 13.07 1.34 -27.99
CA LEU A 444 13.66 2.17 -26.95
C LEU A 444 13.21 3.61 -27.09
N ILE A 445 12.91 4.26 -25.97
CA ILE A 445 12.56 5.68 -25.94
C ILE A 445 13.80 6.52 -26.24
N ILE A 446 14.92 6.21 -25.57
CA ILE A 446 16.22 6.82 -25.80
C ILE A 446 17.20 5.72 -26.24
N PRO A 447 17.53 5.62 -27.54
CA PRO A 447 18.59 4.73 -28.01
C PRO A 447 19.94 5.27 -27.54
N ARG A 448 20.69 4.45 -26.80
CA ARG A 448 21.93 4.83 -26.11
C ARG A 448 23.18 4.33 -26.84
N THR A 449 23.18 4.45 -28.16
CA THR A 449 24.28 4.04 -29.03
C THR A 449 25.28 5.19 -29.15
N TYR A 450 26.22 5.28 -28.20
CA TYR A 450 27.24 6.34 -28.18
C TYR A 450 28.37 6.09 -29.19
N MET A 451 28.51 4.86 -29.67
CA MET A 451 29.56 4.45 -30.60
C MET A 451 29.05 4.53 -32.04
N LYS A 452 29.82 5.19 -32.91
CA LYS A 452 29.45 5.49 -34.30
C LYS A 452 29.14 4.25 -35.15
N ASP A 453 29.77 3.12 -34.83
CA ASP A 453 29.63 1.84 -35.54
C ASP A 453 29.04 0.73 -34.65
N ALA A 454 28.23 1.11 -33.65
CA ALA A 454 27.57 0.15 -32.76
C ALA A 454 26.57 -0.75 -33.50
N ASP A 455 26.46 -2.00 -33.09
CA ASP A 455 25.33 -2.87 -33.44
C ASP A 455 24.08 -2.39 -32.70
N THR A 456 23.34 -1.49 -33.35
CA THR A 456 22.17 -0.83 -32.78
C THR A 456 21.03 -1.80 -32.45
N GLU A 457 20.90 -2.88 -33.22
CA GLU A 457 19.86 -3.89 -32.99
C GLU A 457 20.23 -4.76 -31.81
N GLY A 458 21.46 -5.29 -31.74
CA GLY A 458 21.91 -6.04 -30.57
C GLY A 458 21.82 -5.21 -29.29
N TYR A 459 22.25 -3.95 -29.35
CA TYR A 459 22.12 -3.00 -28.23
C TYR A 459 20.66 -2.88 -27.76
N SER A 460 19.74 -2.58 -28.68
CA SER A 460 18.33 -2.38 -28.35
C SER A 460 17.67 -3.66 -27.86
N TRP A 461 18.02 -4.80 -28.48
CA TRP A 461 17.50 -6.11 -28.15
C TRP A 461 17.74 -6.50 -26.69
N PHE A 462 18.92 -6.17 -26.14
CA PHE A 462 19.23 -6.40 -24.73
C PHE A 462 18.18 -5.75 -23.81
N PHE A 463 17.88 -4.47 -24.01
CA PHE A 463 16.93 -3.75 -23.16
C PHE A 463 15.47 -4.15 -23.40
N ARG A 464 15.08 -4.43 -24.66
CA ARG A 464 13.73 -4.91 -25.00
C ARG A 464 13.45 -6.28 -24.37
N VAL A 465 14.37 -7.23 -24.50
CA VAL A 465 14.25 -8.56 -23.85
C VAL A 465 14.28 -8.43 -22.32
N THR A 466 15.10 -7.54 -21.77
CA THR A 466 15.11 -7.28 -20.32
C THR A 466 13.75 -6.78 -19.84
N ALA A 467 13.14 -5.83 -20.55
CA ALA A 467 11.82 -5.31 -20.20
C ALA A 467 10.70 -6.35 -20.37
N GLU A 468 10.75 -7.18 -21.41
CA GLU A 468 9.85 -8.33 -21.57
C GLU A 468 9.93 -9.27 -20.36
N ILE A 469 11.15 -9.60 -19.92
CA ILE A 469 11.36 -10.47 -18.75
C ILE A 469 10.78 -9.83 -17.49
N GLU A 470 11.08 -8.55 -17.24
CA GLU A 470 10.59 -7.82 -16.06
C GLU A 470 9.06 -7.71 -16.05
N ALA A 471 8.43 -7.38 -17.20
CA ALA A 471 6.98 -7.36 -17.33
C ALA A 471 6.36 -8.76 -17.15
N GLY A 472 7.08 -9.82 -17.55
CA GLY A 472 6.67 -11.20 -17.33
C GLY A 472 6.51 -11.61 -15.86
N PHE A 473 7.07 -10.83 -14.92
CA PHE A 473 6.85 -11.01 -13.47
C PHE A 473 5.62 -10.30 -12.94
N ALA A 474 4.91 -9.50 -13.74
CA ALA A 474 3.73 -8.76 -13.27
C ALA A 474 2.68 -9.65 -12.56
N PRO A 475 2.32 -10.85 -13.07
CA PRO A 475 1.37 -11.73 -12.37
C PRO A 475 1.87 -12.17 -10.99
N ALA A 476 3.16 -12.52 -10.87
CA ALA A 476 3.75 -12.93 -9.59
C ALA A 476 3.82 -11.76 -8.59
N ILE A 477 4.20 -10.56 -9.05
CA ILE A 477 4.22 -9.36 -8.21
C ILE A 477 2.80 -9.04 -7.72
N HIS A 478 1.81 -9.16 -8.60
CA HIS A 478 0.41 -8.89 -8.28
C HIS A 478 -0.16 -9.89 -7.27
N SER A 479 0.06 -11.19 -7.44
CA SER A 479 -0.44 -12.18 -6.49
C SER A 479 0.30 -12.14 -5.16
N ILE A 480 1.62 -11.91 -5.15
CA ILE A 480 2.41 -11.68 -3.93
C ILE A 480 1.89 -10.46 -3.16
N GLY A 481 1.68 -9.34 -3.84
CA GLY A 481 1.19 -8.10 -3.24
C GLY A 481 -0.19 -8.30 -2.61
N SER A 482 -1.09 -9.01 -3.31
CA SER A 482 -2.42 -9.38 -2.82
C SER A 482 -2.31 -10.26 -1.58
N ALA A 483 -1.54 -11.36 -1.62
CA ALA A 483 -1.38 -12.26 -0.49
C ALA A 483 -0.79 -11.57 0.76
N CYS A 484 0.18 -10.67 0.56
CA CYS A 484 0.73 -9.87 1.66
C CYS A 484 -0.30 -8.88 2.22
N TYR A 485 -1.07 -8.24 1.35
CA TYR A 485 -2.17 -7.36 1.73
C TYR A 485 -3.23 -8.10 2.54
N GLU A 486 -3.76 -9.21 2.04
CA GLU A 486 -4.74 -10.04 2.74
C GLU A 486 -4.21 -10.52 4.10
N SER A 487 -2.95 -10.96 4.17
CA SER A 487 -2.32 -11.36 5.42
C SER A 487 -2.23 -10.21 6.44
N ILE A 488 -1.84 -9.00 6.01
CA ILE A 488 -1.70 -7.84 6.90
C ILE A 488 -3.07 -7.37 7.39
N GLN A 489 -4.10 -7.55 6.57
CA GLN A 489 -5.49 -7.27 6.95
C GLN A 489 -6.08 -8.31 7.91
N GLY A 490 -5.36 -9.39 8.21
CA GLY A 490 -5.80 -10.46 9.12
C GLY A 490 -6.75 -11.47 8.49
N ASN A 491 -6.81 -11.53 7.15
CA ASN A 491 -7.68 -12.45 6.44
C ASN A 491 -7.13 -13.88 6.49
N SER A 492 -8.00 -14.83 6.83
CA SER A 492 -7.72 -16.27 6.92
C SER A 492 -7.54 -16.90 5.55
N GLU A 493 -8.37 -16.53 4.57
CA GLU A 493 -8.27 -17.01 3.20
C GLU A 493 -7.24 -16.16 2.44
N ILE A 494 -6.15 -16.81 2.03
CA ILE A 494 -5.08 -16.20 1.22
C ILE A 494 -4.82 -17.17 0.08
N ASP A 495 -4.93 -16.68 -1.15
CA ASP A 495 -4.68 -17.48 -2.35
C ASP A 495 -3.17 -17.65 -2.61
N LEU A 496 -2.58 -18.57 -1.85
CA LEU A 496 -1.19 -18.97 -2.02
C LEU A 496 -0.98 -19.87 -3.25
N GLU A 497 -2.03 -20.55 -3.72
CA GLU A 497 -1.95 -21.38 -4.92
C GLU A 497 -1.72 -20.51 -6.16
N GLU A 498 -2.49 -19.42 -6.30
CA GLU A 498 -2.28 -18.41 -7.33
C GLU A 498 -0.88 -17.79 -7.21
N SER A 499 -0.49 -17.39 -6.00
CA SER A 499 0.81 -16.75 -5.75
C SER A 499 1.99 -17.62 -6.20
N LEU A 500 2.02 -18.89 -5.75
CA LEU A 500 3.10 -19.82 -6.07
C LEU A 500 3.07 -20.26 -7.54
N THR A 501 1.88 -20.44 -8.12
CA THR A 501 1.72 -20.76 -9.55
C THR A 501 2.21 -19.62 -10.43
N ALA A 502 1.89 -18.37 -10.08
CA ALA A 502 2.35 -17.19 -10.78
C ALA A 502 3.88 -17.08 -10.71
N ILE A 503 4.50 -17.30 -9.55
CA ILE A 503 5.96 -17.33 -9.41
C ILE A 503 6.59 -18.40 -10.32
N ILE A 504 6.06 -19.62 -10.31
CA ILE A 504 6.55 -20.73 -11.15
C ILE A 504 6.49 -20.34 -12.63
N SER A 505 5.34 -19.83 -13.08
CA SER A 505 5.10 -19.42 -14.47
C SER A 505 6.00 -18.26 -14.89
N SER A 506 6.10 -17.21 -14.08
CA SER A 506 6.96 -16.05 -14.35
C SER A 506 8.44 -16.43 -14.38
N CYS A 507 8.91 -17.29 -13.46
CA CYS A 507 10.29 -17.80 -13.49
C CYS A 507 10.58 -18.58 -14.77
N GLU A 508 9.65 -19.42 -15.22
CA GLU A 508 9.84 -20.21 -16.43
C GLU A 508 9.81 -19.35 -17.69
N LYS A 509 8.89 -18.38 -17.77
CA LYS A 509 8.87 -17.37 -18.84
C LYS A 509 10.17 -16.58 -18.88
N ALA A 510 10.67 -16.11 -17.73
CA ALA A 510 11.95 -15.40 -17.64
C ALA A 510 13.12 -16.28 -18.11
N ARG A 511 13.12 -17.58 -17.79
CA ARG A 511 14.14 -18.53 -18.23
C ARG A 511 14.11 -18.74 -19.74
N LEU A 512 12.93 -18.73 -20.35
CA LEU A 512 12.79 -18.73 -21.81
C LEU A 512 13.24 -17.39 -22.42
N GLY A 513 12.88 -16.26 -21.78
CA GLY A 513 13.34 -14.92 -22.15
C GLY A 513 14.86 -14.79 -22.18
N PHE A 514 15.56 -15.39 -21.22
CA PHE A 514 17.02 -15.47 -21.21
C PHE A 514 17.62 -16.11 -22.48
N LYS A 515 16.93 -17.09 -23.08
CA LYS A 515 17.39 -17.68 -24.34
C LYS A 515 17.23 -16.71 -25.51
N ARG A 516 16.27 -15.79 -25.44
CA ARG A 516 15.98 -14.80 -26.48
C ARG A 516 17.10 -13.79 -26.68
N TYR A 517 17.95 -13.53 -25.67
CA TYR A 517 19.13 -12.69 -25.89
C TYR A 517 19.96 -13.17 -27.09
N ARG A 518 20.13 -14.48 -27.25
CA ARG A 518 20.95 -15.06 -28.34
C ARG A 518 20.38 -14.84 -29.75
N VAL A 519 19.15 -14.35 -29.88
CA VAL A 519 18.49 -14.13 -31.19
C VAL A 519 19.16 -12.98 -31.92
N ASN A 520 19.21 -11.79 -31.31
CA ASN A 520 19.78 -10.59 -31.94
C ASN A 520 20.94 -9.97 -31.16
N LEU A 521 21.39 -10.52 -30.02
CA LEU A 521 22.53 -9.99 -29.26
C LEU A 521 23.75 -10.91 -29.37
N PRO A 522 24.74 -10.60 -30.22
CA PRO A 522 26.01 -11.31 -30.22
C PRO A 522 26.76 -11.12 -28.88
N PRO A 523 27.41 -12.15 -28.31
CA PRO A 523 28.19 -12.02 -27.07
C PRO A 523 29.24 -10.92 -27.08
N ARG A 524 29.91 -10.73 -28.23
CA ARG A 524 30.87 -9.65 -28.45
C ARG A 524 30.22 -8.27 -28.30
N VAL A 525 29.05 -8.07 -28.92
CA VAL A 525 28.30 -6.80 -28.88
C VAL A 525 27.92 -6.46 -27.45
N PHE A 526 27.39 -7.42 -26.69
CA PHE A 526 27.12 -7.19 -25.27
C PHE A 526 28.39 -6.78 -24.50
N TYR A 527 29.47 -7.53 -24.65
CA TYR A 527 30.67 -7.34 -23.84
C TYR A 527 31.38 -6.02 -24.13
N TYR A 528 31.53 -5.67 -25.41
CA TYR A 528 32.30 -4.50 -25.84
C TYR A 528 31.44 -3.26 -26.06
N GLU A 529 30.14 -3.38 -26.32
CA GLU A 529 29.31 -2.21 -26.68
C GLU A 529 28.26 -1.89 -25.60
N VAL A 530 27.51 -2.90 -25.15
CA VAL A 530 26.43 -2.69 -24.16
C VAL A 530 27.00 -2.50 -22.75
N ARG A 531 27.86 -3.42 -22.30
CA ARG A 531 28.36 -3.48 -20.92
C ARG A 531 29.11 -2.21 -20.49
N PRO A 532 29.96 -1.57 -21.31
CA PRO A 532 30.58 -0.30 -20.94
C PRO A 532 29.57 0.82 -20.68
N CYS A 533 28.46 0.83 -21.42
CA CYS A 533 27.38 1.81 -21.24
C CYS A 533 26.56 1.62 -19.96
N LEU A 534 26.84 0.56 -19.18
CA LEU A 534 26.24 0.25 -17.89
C LEU A 534 27.19 0.50 -16.73
N TRP A 535 28.43 0.93 -16.98
CA TRP A 535 29.40 1.17 -15.92
C TRP A 535 29.01 2.34 -15.02
N GLY A 536 29.34 2.17 -13.74
CA GLY A 536 29.24 3.22 -12.75
C GLY A 536 30.59 3.85 -12.49
N TYR A 537 30.61 4.70 -11.47
CA TYR A 537 31.80 5.41 -11.03
C TYR A 537 32.78 4.50 -10.25
N ASP A 538 32.35 3.31 -9.86
CA ASP A 538 33.20 2.29 -9.24
C ASP A 538 34.28 1.73 -10.19
N GLN A 539 34.05 1.82 -11.49
CA GLN A 539 35.03 1.45 -12.52
C GLN A 539 36.11 2.53 -12.70
N LEU A 540 35.87 3.76 -12.23
CA LEU A 540 36.83 4.86 -12.35
C LEU A 540 37.87 4.78 -11.22
N PRO A 541 39.19 4.90 -11.52
CA PRO A 541 40.25 4.76 -10.52
C PRO A 541 40.03 5.63 -9.27
N ASN A 542 39.65 6.88 -9.50
CA ASN A 542 39.46 7.89 -8.46
C ASN A 542 37.99 8.12 -8.07
N GLY A 543 37.04 7.37 -8.65
CA GLY A 543 35.61 7.65 -8.51
C GLY A 543 35.18 8.90 -9.30
N MET A 544 34.02 9.46 -8.95
CA MET A 544 33.44 10.63 -9.62
C MET A 544 33.15 11.75 -8.63
N LYS A 545 33.59 12.97 -8.95
CA LYS A 545 33.24 14.20 -8.22
C LYS A 545 32.04 14.89 -8.85
N PHE A 546 31.17 15.46 -8.02
CA PHE A 546 29.95 16.14 -8.46
C PHE A 546 30.08 17.66 -8.28
N GLY A 547 30.08 18.40 -9.39
CA GLY A 547 30.09 19.87 -9.35
C GLY A 547 31.34 20.39 -8.65
N SER A 548 31.18 21.24 -7.64
CA SER A 548 32.25 21.78 -6.79
C SER A 548 32.69 20.86 -5.64
N SER A 549 32.04 19.70 -5.43
CA SER A 549 32.45 18.76 -4.38
C SER A 549 33.84 18.16 -4.64
N GLU A 550 34.69 18.10 -3.62
CA GLU A 550 35.97 17.39 -3.68
C GLU A 550 35.85 15.91 -3.30
N GLU A 551 34.71 15.50 -2.73
CA GLU A 551 34.45 14.11 -2.39
C GLU A 551 34.08 13.31 -3.64
N ALA A 552 34.88 12.28 -3.94
CA ALA A 552 34.64 11.39 -5.05
C ALA A 552 33.85 10.15 -4.60
N VAL A 553 32.79 9.82 -5.33
CA VAL A 553 31.93 8.67 -5.05
C VAL A 553 32.22 7.50 -5.99
N LYS A 554 32.07 6.27 -5.48
CA LYS A 554 32.25 5.01 -6.24
C LYS A 554 30.94 4.23 -6.29
N TYR A 555 29.95 4.80 -6.96
CA TYR A 555 28.67 4.13 -7.16
C TYR A 555 28.78 3.08 -8.26
N ARG A 556 28.23 1.88 -7.99
CA ARG A 556 28.08 0.82 -9.00
C ARG A 556 27.12 1.27 -10.09
N GLY A 557 27.38 0.80 -11.30
CA GLY A 557 26.48 1.00 -12.43
C GLY A 557 25.36 -0.03 -12.49
N ALA A 558 24.55 0.09 -13.54
CA ALA A 558 23.33 -0.69 -13.72
C ALA A 558 23.62 -2.20 -13.86
N SER A 559 22.88 -2.99 -13.09
CA SER A 559 23.01 -4.43 -13.06
C SER A 559 21.68 -5.12 -12.84
N ALA A 560 21.55 -6.37 -13.30
CA ALA A 560 20.38 -7.21 -13.05
C ALA A 560 20.12 -7.45 -11.54
N SER A 561 21.11 -7.20 -10.67
CA SER A 561 20.97 -7.31 -9.23
C SER A 561 20.11 -6.19 -8.60
N GLU A 562 19.76 -5.18 -9.39
CA GLU A 562 18.80 -4.11 -9.08
C GLU A 562 17.36 -4.45 -9.54
N SER A 563 17.12 -5.66 -10.07
CA SER A 563 15.76 -6.10 -10.40
C SER A 563 14.89 -6.17 -9.14
N THR A 564 13.89 -5.28 -9.05
CA THR A 564 12.91 -5.28 -7.97
C THR A 564 12.07 -6.56 -8.00
N SER A 565 11.66 -7.02 -9.19
CA SER A 565 10.87 -8.25 -9.39
C SER A 565 11.53 -9.46 -8.72
N MET A 566 12.82 -9.66 -8.97
CA MET A 566 13.57 -10.77 -8.37
C MET A 566 13.67 -10.64 -6.84
N GLN A 567 13.90 -9.42 -6.32
CA GLN A 567 13.98 -9.22 -4.87
C GLN A 567 12.63 -9.40 -4.16
N VAL A 568 11.51 -9.07 -4.81
CA VAL A 568 10.16 -9.35 -4.29
C VAL A 568 9.90 -10.84 -4.20
N VAL A 569 10.22 -11.60 -5.25
CA VAL A 569 10.10 -13.07 -5.23
C VAL A 569 10.98 -13.68 -4.13
N ASP A 570 12.21 -13.19 -4.00
CA ASP A 570 13.13 -13.65 -2.97
C ASP A 570 12.63 -13.36 -1.55
N ALA A 571 12.06 -12.16 -1.34
CA ALA A 571 11.47 -11.76 -0.08
C ALA A 571 10.27 -12.65 0.28
N PHE A 572 9.34 -12.85 -0.67
CA PHE A 572 8.13 -13.65 -0.44
C PHE A 572 8.43 -15.13 -0.16
N LEU A 573 9.37 -15.72 -0.90
CA LEU A 573 9.84 -17.09 -0.65
C LEU A 573 10.83 -17.20 0.52
N ASN A 574 11.14 -16.08 1.17
CA ASN A 574 12.05 -15.96 2.31
C ASN A 574 13.40 -16.68 2.10
N ILE A 575 14.08 -16.35 0.99
CA ILE A 575 15.37 -16.95 0.64
C ILE A 575 16.40 -16.64 1.73
N ASN A 576 17.01 -17.71 2.28
CA ASN A 576 17.97 -17.59 3.37
C ASN A 576 19.35 -17.16 2.85
N TYR A 577 19.53 -15.85 2.74
CA TYR A 577 20.81 -15.25 2.40
C TYR A 577 21.74 -15.15 3.61
N ASN A 578 23.02 -15.45 3.40
CA ASN A 578 24.04 -15.14 4.40
C ASN A 578 24.21 -13.62 4.56
N PRO A 579 24.82 -13.13 5.66
CA PRO A 579 24.93 -11.69 5.94
C PRO A 579 25.59 -10.88 4.81
N MET A 580 26.58 -11.44 4.13
CA MET A 580 27.26 -10.79 3.00
C MET A 580 26.32 -10.64 1.80
N GLN A 581 25.61 -11.70 1.42
CA GLN A 581 24.61 -11.67 0.34
C GLN A 581 23.51 -10.66 0.65
N LYS A 582 22.95 -10.71 1.87
CA LYS A 582 21.91 -9.78 2.32
C LYS A 582 22.39 -8.33 2.27
N GLY A 583 23.62 -8.04 2.73
CA GLY A 583 24.21 -6.71 2.65
C GLY A 583 24.29 -6.18 1.21
N ILE A 584 24.65 -7.03 0.25
CA ILE A 584 24.75 -6.64 -1.16
C ILE A 584 23.37 -6.38 -1.78
N ILE A 585 22.39 -7.25 -1.51
CA ILE A 585 21.00 -7.09 -1.98
C ILE A 585 20.40 -5.79 -1.46
N VAL A 586 20.54 -5.53 -0.15
CA VAL A 586 20.03 -4.31 0.49
C VAL A 586 20.75 -3.08 -0.06
N ALA A 587 22.07 -3.13 -0.27
CA ALA A 587 22.81 -2.03 -0.88
C ALA A 587 22.31 -1.70 -2.30
N ASN A 588 21.86 -2.70 -3.07
CA ASN A 588 21.28 -2.49 -4.40
C ASN A 588 19.95 -1.72 -4.37
N ARG A 589 19.20 -1.77 -3.28
CA ARG A 589 17.92 -1.03 -3.16
C ARG A 589 18.09 0.49 -3.17
N SER A 590 19.31 0.99 -2.98
CA SER A 590 19.64 2.42 -3.14
C SER A 590 19.67 2.90 -4.60
N PHE A 591 19.60 1.98 -5.56
CA PHE A 591 19.49 2.28 -7.00
C PHE A 591 18.08 2.01 -7.55
N MET A 592 17.13 1.63 -6.70
CA MET A 592 15.72 1.44 -7.06
C MET A 592 14.91 2.68 -6.67
N PRO A 593 13.81 3.01 -7.39
CA PRO A 593 12.87 4.02 -6.95
C PRO A 593 12.38 3.77 -5.52
N ALA A 594 12.12 4.83 -4.77
CA ALA A 594 11.74 4.73 -3.35
C ALA A 594 10.52 3.82 -3.13
N GLY A 595 9.47 3.93 -3.96
CA GLY A 595 8.28 3.07 -3.88
C GLY A 595 8.61 1.58 -4.07
N HIS A 596 9.47 1.26 -5.04
CA HIS A 596 9.88 -0.13 -5.30
C HIS A 596 10.64 -0.74 -4.12
N ARG A 597 11.55 0.02 -3.50
CA ARG A 597 12.27 -0.41 -2.29
C ARG A 597 11.30 -0.65 -1.13
N LYS A 598 10.39 0.29 -0.89
CA LYS A 598 9.38 0.17 0.18
C LYS A 598 8.47 -1.04 -0.03
N PHE A 599 8.13 -1.39 -1.28
CA PHE A 599 7.34 -2.58 -1.56
C PHE A 599 8.08 -3.88 -1.20
N ILE A 600 9.40 -3.97 -1.46
CA ILE A 600 10.19 -5.12 -1.01
C ILE A 600 10.15 -5.20 0.53
N GLU A 601 10.34 -4.08 1.22
CA GLU A 601 10.28 -4.02 2.69
C GLU A 601 8.89 -4.39 3.23
N TYR A 602 7.83 -4.00 2.52
CA TYR A 602 6.44 -4.37 2.81
C TYR A 602 6.23 -5.89 2.74
N VAL A 603 6.72 -6.53 1.68
CA VAL A 603 6.67 -8.00 1.53
C VAL A 603 7.50 -8.69 2.63
N GLU A 604 8.72 -8.21 2.89
CA GLU A 604 9.58 -8.74 3.97
C GLU A 604 8.91 -8.66 5.34
N LYS A 605 8.15 -7.58 5.60
CA LYS A 605 7.38 -7.41 6.83
C LYS A 605 6.21 -8.40 6.90
N ALA A 606 5.50 -8.63 5.80
CA ALA A 606 4.38 -9.57 5.75
C ALA A 606 4.82 -11.02 5.98
N VAL A 607 6.01 -11.39 5.49
CA VAL A 607 6.59 -12.73 5.64
C VAL A 607 7.64 -12.82 6.76
N ALA A 608 7.66 -11.87 7.69
CA ALA A 608 8.55 -11.90 8.83
C ALA A 608 8.29 -13.14 9.70
N LYS A 609 9.34 -13.69 10.32
CA LYS A 609 9.20 -14.82 11.24
C LYS A 609 8.37 -14.38 12.44
N ASP A 610 7.21 -14.99 12.58
CA ASP A 610 6.37 -14.95 13.77
C ASP A 610 6.32 -16.38 14.33
N ASP A 611 6.34 -16.51 15.66
CA ASP A 611 6.29 -17.81 16.37
C ASP A 611 4.89 -18.47 16.26
N ASN A 612 3.97 -17.83 15.55
CA ASN A 612 2.64 -18.34 15.25
C ASN A 612 2.65 -19.31 14.06
N ASP A 613 2.16 -20.53 14.28
CA ASP A 613 1.97 -21.57 13.25
C ASP A 613 0.99 -21.16 12.13
N ASN A 614 0.25 -20.05 12.31
CA ASN A 614 -0.64 -19.49 11.28
C ASN A 614 -0.05 -18.28 10.51
N SER A 615 1.24 -17.99 10.66
CA SER A 615 1.89 -16.89 9.92
C SER A 615 1.88 -17.13 8.40
N LEU A 616 1.88 -16.06 7.61
CA LEU A 616 1.96 -16.14 6.15
C LEU A 616 3.17 -16.96 5.69
N LEU A 617 4.31 -16.75 6.35
CA LEU A 617 5.54 -17.50 6.05
C LEU A 617 5.36 -19.01 6.27
N HIS A 618 4.75 -19.42 7.39
CA HIS A 618 4.46 -20.83 7.65
C HIS A 618 3.57 -21.41 6.56
N ARG A 619 2.50 -20.70 6.19
CA ARG A 619 1.56 -21.13 5.15
C ARG A 619 2.23 -21.27 3.78
N ILE A 620 3.13 -20.34 3.42
CA ILE A 620 3.93 -20.41 2.19
C ILE A 620 4.80 -21.67 2.21
N HIS A 621 5.58 -21.89 3.27
CA HIS A 621 6.52 -23.01 3.36
C HIS A 621 5.82 -24.39 3.43
N SER A 622 4.63 -24.45 4.03
CA SER A 622 3.82 -25.66 4.14
C SER A 622 3.01 -25.97 2.88
N HIS A 623 2.96 -25.05 1.89
CA HIS A 623 2.17 -25.23 0.68
C HIS A 623 2.80 -26.25 -0.30
N PRO A 624 2.02 -27.17 -0.92
CA PRO A 624 2.55 -28.20 -1.82
C PRO A 624 3.33 -27.66 -3.04
N LEU A 625 3.03 -26.44 -3.50
CA LEU A 625 3.71 -25.80 -4.64
C LEU A 625 5.02 -25.11 -4.26
N PHE A 626 5.33 -24.92 -2.97
CA PHE A 626 6.52 -24.20 -2.54
C PHE A 626 7.84 -24.82 -3.05
N PRO A 627 8.05 -26.16 -2.99
CA PRO A 627 9.23 -26.78 -3.58
C PRO A 627 9.37 -26.54 -5.08
N SER A 628 8.25 -26.52 -5.81
CA SER A 628 8.23 -26.22 -7.24
C SER A 628 8.60 -24.76 -7.54
N ALA A 629 8.11 -23.81 -6.75
CA ALA A 629 8.49 -22.40 -6.86
C ALA A 629 9.99 -22.20 -6.60
N MET A 630 10.52 -22.81 -5.53
CA MET A 630 11.95 -22.79 -5.20
C MET A 630 12.82 -23.39 -6.32
N LYS A 631 12.37 -24.51 -6.90
CA LYS A 631 13.04 -25.15 -8.04
C LYS A 631 13.04 -24.25 -9.27
N SER A 632 11.90 -23.67 -9.65
CA SER A 632 11.81 -22.77 -10.81
C SER A 632 12.72 -21.54 -10.66
N LEU A 633 12.79 -20.96 -9.46
CA LEU A 633 13.72 -19.86 -9.15
C LEU A 633 15.19 -20.30 -9.29
N LYS A 634 15.53 -21.50 -8.81
CA LYS A 634 16.88 -22.07 -8.95
C LYS A 634 17.25 -22.34 -10.41
N ASP A 635 16.32 -22.86 -11.20
CA ASP A 635 16.52 -23.16 -12.62
C ASP A 635 16.70 -21.87 -13.43
N LEU A 636 15.94 -20.81 -13.12
CA LEU A 636 16.13 -19.47 -13.68
C LEU A 636 17.54 -18.93 -13.39
N ARG A 637 17.98 -18.98 -12.12
CA ARG A 637 19.31 -18.53 -11.72
C ARG A 637 20.43 -19.35 -12.35
N SER A 638 20.19 -20.64 -12.58
CA SER A 638 21.13 -21.51 -13.30
C SER A 638 21.30 -21.08 -14.76
N GLU A 639 20.22 -20.72 -15.44
CA GLU A 639 20.31 -20.17 -16.80
C GLU A 639 20.98 -18.80 -16.82
N HIS A 640 20.76 -17.96 -15.80
CA HIS A 640 21.50 -16.70 -15.68
C HIS A 640 23.02 -16.92 -15.55
N VAL A 641 23.46 -17.92 -14.77
CA VAL A 641 24.88 -18.31 -14.70
C VAL A 641 25.41 -18.72 -16.08
N ASN A 642 24.63 -19.46 -16.87
CA ASN A 642 25.00 -19.83 -18.24
C ASN A 642 25.14 -18.60 -19.14
N LEU A 643 24.21 -17.64 -19.04
CA LEU A 643 24.28 -16.39 -19.77
C LEU A 643 25.52 -15.57 -19.41
N VAL A 644 25.80 -15.35 -18.13
CA VAL A 644 27.00 -14.60 -17.72
C VAL A 644 28.27 -15.30 -18.19
N THR A 645 28.30 -16.64 -18.17
CA THR A 645 29.42 -17.40 -18.70
C THR A 645 29.64 -17.07 -20.19
N LEU A 646 28.58 -17.14 -21.00
CA LEU A 646 28.66 -16.86 -22.43
C LEU A 646 28.98 -15.40 -22.73
N TYR A 647 28.24 -14.45 -22.17
CA TYR A 647 28.29 -13.03 -22.52
C TYR A 647 29.42 -12.26 -21.84
N VAL A 648 29.95 -12.76 -20.72
CA VAL A 648 31.03 -12.08 -19.97
C VAL A 648 32.29 -12.92 -19.95
N ILE A 649 32.23 -14.13 -19.41
CA ILE A 649 33.44 -14.89 -19.07
C ILE A 649 34.20 -15.35 -20.30
N THR A 650 33.51 -15.87 -21.32
CA THR A 650 34.16 -16.29 -22.58
C THR A 650 34.71 -15.14 -23.42
N GLN A 651 34.29 -13.90 -23.13
CA GLN A 651 34.70 -12.71 -23.88
C GLN A 651 35.90 -12.00 -23.26
N MET A 652 36.28 -12.36 -22.02
CA MET A 652 37.48 -11.83 -21.37
C MET A 652 38.76 -12.28 -22.13
N LYS A 653 39.69 -11.35 -22.40
CA LYS A 653 40.97 -11.66 -23.06
C LYS A 653 41.82 -12.60 -22.20
N SER A 654 42.39 -13.64 -22.82
CA SER A 654 43.35 -14.55 -22.19
C SER A 654 44.65 -13.80 -21.87
N GLY A 655 45.00 -13.59 -20.60
CA GLY A 655 46.30 -13.04 -20.20
C GLY A 655 46.34 -12.01 -19.06
N SER A 656 45.20 -11.57 -18.50
CA SER A 656 45.19 -10.78 -17.26
C SER A 656 45.33 -11.68 -16.02
N GLU A 657 46.51 -12.29 -15.87
CA GLU A 657 46.87 -13.08 -14.69
C GLU A 657 47.16 -12.16 -13.50
N SER A 658 46.12 -11.89 -12.70
CA SER A 658 46.24 -11.46 -11.30
C SER A 658 45.84 -12.65 -10.39
N PRO A 659 46.35 -12.78 -9.15
CA PRO A 659 46.28 -14.00 -8.34
C PRO A 659 44.85 -14.50 -8.02
N VAL A 660 43.82 -13.72 -8.33
CA VAL A 660 42.41 -14.11 -8.32
C VAL A 660 41.75 -13.56 -9.60
N SER A 661 41.46 -14.43 -10.57
CA SER A 661 40.80 -14.02 -11.82
C SER A 661 39.42 -13.37 -11.53
N PRO A 662 39.17 -12.11 -11.96
CA PRO A 662 37.90 -11.41 -11.72
C PRO A 662 36.67 -12.18 -12.22
N GLY A 663 36.80 -12.92 -13.33
CA GLY A 663 35.72 -13.75 -13.87
C GLY A 663 35.33 -14.94 -12.98
N LYS A 664 36.31 -15.59 -12.31
CA LYS A 664 36.04 -16.67 -11.37
C LYS A 664 35.31 -16.16 -10.12
N MET A 665 35.69 -14.98 -9.63
CA MET A 665 35.02 -14.33 -8.50
C MET A 665 33.56 -13.96 -8.84
N LEU A 666 33.33 -13.38 -10.02
CA LEU A 666 31.97 -13.06 -10.50
C LEU A 666 31.10 -14.32 -10.65
N LEU A 667 31.64 -15.40 -11.23
CA LEU A 667 30.89 -16.66 -11.35
C LEU A 667 30.60 -17.29 -9.98
N GLY A 668 31.57 -17.29 -9.07
CA GLY A 668 31.37 -17.77 -7.70
C GLY A 668 30.30 -16.97 -6.97
N PHE A 669 30.31 -15.64 -7.16
CA PHE A 669 29.31 -14.74 -6.61
C PHE A 669 27.89 -15.08 -7.10
N ILE A 670 27.66 -15.16 -8.41
CA ILE A 670 26.32 -15.45 -8.96
C ILE A 670 25.86 -16.86 -8.58
N LYS A 671 26.77 -17.85 -8.60
CA LYS A 671 26.46 -19.21 -8.16
C LYS A 671 26.01 -19.25 -6.70
N SER A 672 26.58 -18.42 -5.83
CA SER A 672 26.18 -18.38 -4.42
C SER A 672 24.69 -18.00 -4.22
N PHE A 673 24.14 -17.14 -5.08
CA PHE A 673 22.71 -16.77 -5.02
C PHE A 673 21.82 -17.90 -5.54
N ARG A 674 22.22 -18.57 -6.62
CA ARG A 674 21.54 -19.79 -7.09
C ARG A 674 21.52 -20.86 -5.99
N ASP A 675 22.64 -21.03 -5.30
CA ASP A 675 22.82 -22.07 -4.30
C ASP A 675 22.08 -21.74 -2.98
N ALA A 676 21.61 -20.51 -2.79
CA ALA A 676 20.72 -20.14 -1.69
C ALA A 676 19.26 -20.62 -1.88
N CYS A 677 18.87 -20.97 -3.11
CA CYS A 677 17.54 -21.52 -3.44
C CYS A 677 17.46 -23.01 -3.08
N ILE A 678 17.52 -23.34 -1.79
CA ILE A 678 17.43 -24.71 -1.27
C ILE A 678 16.14 -24.85 -0.47
N VAL A 679 15.40 -25.94 -0.70
CA VAL A 679 14.37 -26.40 0.23
C VAL A 679 15.13 -27.11 1.35
N THR A 680 15.16 -26.54 2.55
CA THR A 680 15.64 -27.30 3.71
C THR A 680 14.65 -28.42 3.96
N GLU A 681 15.02 -29.65 3.59
CA GLU A 681 14.35 -30.83 4.12
C GLU A 681 14.45 -30.72 5.65
N LYS A 682 13.31 -30.55 6.33
CA LYS A 682 13.27 -30.77 7.77
C LYS A 682 13.70 -32.23 7.95
N SER A 683 14.91 -32.45 8.48
CA SER A 683 15.28 -33.74 9.04
C SER A 683 14.24 -34.04 10.13
N GLU A 684 13.45 -35.09 9.90
CA GLU A 684 12.50 -35.66 10.87
C GLU A 684 13.14 -35.93 12.23
#